data_AF-H3HB76-F1
#
_entry.id   AF-H3HB76-F1
#
_cell.length_a   1.000
_cell.length_b   1.000
_cell.length_c   1.000
_cell.angle_alpha   90.00
_cell.angle_beta   90.00
_cell.angle_gamma   90.00
#
_symmetry.space_group_name_H-M   'P 1'
#
loop_
_entity.id
_entity.type
_entity.pdbx_description
1 polymer ?
#
loop_
_entity_poly.entity_id
_entity_poly.type
_entity_poly.pdbx_seq_one_letter_code
_entity_poly.pdbx_strand_id
1 'polypeptide(L)'
;MTKKGGERSRIQSERATKDSALGGGEVVVDQFTREFAALLQLTREKHAKQLTTESFGGIRDDATNSRQEVAFFGDITQKLVPLVDKLMQATPDQISTAKKVELLLVFGDKFYHVQEFQAASVHHGVLGRILSATASTTPKRSRLEGQAYVRSLFGAAMSCFHIQKRSDRFVKHPGRLEKMMEALTFLRLGMETTVAMERQYSGQFSWLTLNGSVLLYSIAKPLQALGFSREVVAYLKWSLLAMESAVALSTTKYLMWRLQLGSAICDCYDDLALKEAVKAHQHTKSAVACAAYLQQAVQRLRKEEELDMPLPGDVQRTLAQAETSSAMLVARANASAAHQPLTRNMIAAAFPAAVQNCVLHGDGAIPRTNPELMTSVALQIWREFVLPMLKELDATEPSQFSKPLIYCFTVNSHFSSVAGPDAGFGSTASLSKVSFTCSISNRSDPNAQNDVAMGNINERDHLIDHEEEKLCRQLMAIPEQDLESEVPAPPIVISRSSSAITVKVVEYHPSIPSLRKKRVLYYMIFAKPAGAGTAVSTNSNLLAGTASPVYPPRLHVTISGLLPNESYVFAVAAFDSKHELIHSIGETSEPVVALNPLPLAMCYGYLAKACYDVQLATRANKAATYLYNAVVSHDCDGRPSWMANPFYRQALKRDAVARFPVPILNLCIQALLILCHNEPGDLERDGKLVTSSDLDAHSLAGTQTKALEDSRKIAMAIEIACATDNQEAIHVLCFKGYRFLLPLLHLKGSCDGITFAALVTFYQALHVIPSEKWDVETRSICARKDTTKEQIKLNPTVL
;
A
#
# COMPACT_ATOMS: atom_id res chain seq x y z
N MET A 1 -36.00 -65.19 -12.23
CA MET A 1 -35.47 -66.55 -12.44
C MET A 1 -34.70 -66.48 -13.75
N THR A 2 -33.39 -66.62 -13.83
CA THR A 2 -32.59 -67.83 -13.57
C THR A 2 -31.12 -67.47 -13.32
N LYS A 3 -30.40 -68.44 -12.75
CA LYS A 3 -29.11 -68.38 -12.05
C LYS A 3 -28.01 -69.07 -12.90
N LYS A 4 -26.75 -68.94 -12.43
CA LYS A 4 -25.48 -69.64 -12.83
C LYS A 4 -24.79 -69.01 -14.04
N GLY A 5 -23.47 -68.83 -14.11
CA GLY A 5 -22.25 -69.33 -13.43
C GLY A 5 -21.07 -68.76 -14.28
N GLY A 6 -19.86 -68.43 -13.84
CA GLY A 6 -18.94 -69.09 -12.93
C GLY A 6 -17.88 -69.82 -13.74
N GLU A 7 -16.77 -69.16 -14.14
CA GLU A 7 -15.46 -69.81 -14.36
C GLU A 7 -14.27 -68.83 -14.47
N ARG A 8 -13.09 -69.33 -14.05
CA ARG A 8 -11.84 -68.64 -13.70
C ARG A 8 -10.80 -68.66 -14.84
N SER A 9 -9.85 -67.70 -14.82
CA SER A 9 -8.41 -67.94 -15.09
C SER A 9 -7.62 -66.74 -14.51
N ARG A 10 -6.72 -66.90 -13.51
CA ARG A 10 -5.36 -67.48 -13.46
C ARG A 10 -4.37 -66.34 -13.18
N ILE A 11 -4.10 -66.08 -11.90
CA ILE A 11 -2.94 -65.30 -11.45
C ILE A 11 -1.93 -66.30 -10.90
N GLN A 12 -0.76 -66.39 -11.54
CA GLN A 12 0.39 -67.10 -10.99
C GLN A 12 1.16 -66.15 -10.06
N SER A 13 1.39 -66.67 -8.85
CA SER A 13 2.24 -66.07 -7.82
C SER A 13 3.70 -66.33 -8.16
N GLU A 14 4.55 -65.30 -8.05
CA GLU A 14 5.94 -65.50 -7.64
C GLU A 14 6.38 -64.39 -6.67
N ARG A 15 6.73 -64.85 -5.46
CA ARG A 15 7.66 -64.29 -4.47
C ARG A 15 7.32 -62.99 -3.74
N ALA A 16 6.71 -63.21 -2.58
CA ALA A 16 6.88 -62.39 -1.38
C ALA A 16 8.36 -62.11 -1.07
N THR A 17 8.70 -60.83 -0.93
CA THR A 17 9.56 -60.31 0.16
C THR A 17 9.44 -58.78 0.21
N LYS A 18 9.28 -58.25 1.43
CA LYS A 18 9.13 -56.82 1.84
C LYS A 18 7.72 -56.21 1.78
N ASP A 19 6.86 -56.59 2.75
CA ASP A 19 5.66 -55.81 3.07
C ASP A 19 5.32 -55.78 4.59
N SER A 20 6.30 -56.01 5.47
CA SER A 20 6.06 -56.03 6.93
C SER A 20 6.53 -54.77 7.68
N ALA A 21 7.03 -53.72 7.01
CA ALA A 21 7.59 -52.55 7.67
C ALA A 21 6.70 -51.28 7.64
N LEU A 22 5.67 -51.23 6.80
CA LEU A 22 4.89 -50.00 6.57
C LEU A 22 3.64 -49.84 7.45
N GLY A 23 3.14 -50.90 8.09
CA GLY A 23 1.94 -50.85 8.94
C GLY A 23 2.15 -50.51 10.42
N GLY A 24 3.40 -50.60 10.92
CA GLY A 24 3.68 -50.42 12.35
C GLY A 24 3.69 -48.97 12.82
N GLY A 25 4.22 -48.05 12.02
CA GLY A 25 4.37 -46.63 12.41
C GLY A 25 3.05 -45.87 12.51
N GLU A 26 2.08 -46.19 11.66
CA GLU A 26 0.76 -45.53 11.65
C GLU A 26 -0.06 -45.89 12.90
N VAL A 27 0.01 -47.16 13.33
CA VAL A 27 -0.64 -47.66 14.56
C VAL A 27 -0.10 -46.97 15.82
N VAL A 28 1.22 -46.72 15.86
CA VAL A 28 1.86 -46.04 16.99
C VAL A 28 1.47 -44.56 17.04
N VAL A 29 1.40 -43.88 15.89
CA VAL A 29 0.92 -42.48 15.79
C VAL A 29 -0.54 -42.37 16.25
N ASP A 30 -1.41 -43.30 15.85
CA ASP A 30 -2.81 -43.34 16.30
C ASP A 30 -2.93 -43.59 17.81
N GLN A 31 -2.04 -44.42 18.38
CA GLN A 31 -1.99 -44.64 19.81
C GLN A 31 -1.67 -43.34 20.58
N PHE A 32 -0.61 -42.64 20.20
CA PHE A 32 -0.28 -41.35 20.82
C PHE A 32 -1.42 -40.33 20.63
N THR A 33 -2.03 -40.30 19.45
CA THR A 33 -3.17 -39.41 19.16
C THR A 33 -4.34 -39.68 20.09
N ARG A 34 -4.68 -40.95 20.35
CA ARG A 34 -5.73 -41.33 21.31
C ARG A 34 -5.36 -40.96 22.75
N GLU A 35 -4.13 -41.21 23.16
CA GLU A 35 -3.63 -40.90 24.51
C GLU A 35 -3.65 -39.39 24.79
N PHE A 36 -3.19 -38.56 23.86
CA PHE A 36 -3.29 -37.10 23.97
C PHE A 36 -4.75 -36.60 23.92
N ALA A 37 -5.60 -37.18 23.08
CA ALA A 37 -7.01 -36.82 23.00
C ALA A 37 -7.78 -37.16 24.29
N ALA A 38 -7.46 -38.27 24.94
CA ALA A 38 -8.03 -38.64 26.24
C ALA A 38 -7.66 -37.63 27.33
N LEU A 39 -6.40 -37.18 27.37
CA LEU A 39 -5.97 -36.12 28.29
C LEU A 39 -6.69 -34.79 28.01
N LEU A 40 -6.86 -34.41 26.75
CA LEU A 40 -7.59 -33.21 26.36
C LEU A 40 -9.09 -33.28 26.75
N GLN A 41 -9.70 -34.46 26.64
CA GLN A 41 -11.08 -34.67 27.05
C GLN A 41 -11.24 -34.57 28.57
N LEU A 42 -10.31 -35.18 29.33
CA LEU A 42 -10.26 -35.07 30.78
C LEU A 42 -10.13 -33.60 31.24
N THR A 43 -9.32 -32.82 30.54
CA THR A 43 -9.21 -31.37 30.75
C THR A 43 -10.56 -30.67 30.59
N ARG A 44 -11.26 -30.91 29.47
CA ARG A 44 -12.55 -30.27 29.19
C ARG A 44 -13.60 -30.62 30.23
N GLU A 45 -13.63 -31.87 30.67
CA GLU A 45 -14.54 -32.33 31.72
C GLU A 45 -14.25 -31.69 33.08
N LYS A 46 -12.97 -31.51 33.44
CA LYS A 46 -12.58 -30.78 34.65
C LYS A 46 -13.01 -29.31 34.57
N HIS A 47 -12.80 -28.65 33.44
CA HIS A 47 -13.20 -27.25 33.23
C HIS A 47 -14.73 -27.08 33.30
N ALA A 48 -15.50 -28.00 32.69
CA ALA A 48 -16.96 -27.97 32.73
C ALA A 48 -17.53 -28.12 34.15
N LYS A 49 -16.91 -28.97 35.00
CA LYS A 49 -17.31 -29.16 36.40
C LYS A 49 -17.07 -27.92 37.28
N GLN A 50 -16.04 -27.12 36.99
CA GLN A 50 -15.75 -25.88 37.72
C GLN A 50 -16.80 -24.79 37.47
N LEU A 51 -17.19 -24.60 36.22
CA LEU A 51 -18.26 -23.67 35.82
C LEU A 51 -19.61 -24.00 36.49
N THR A 52 -19.90 -25.28 36.74
CA THR A 52 -21.13 -25.71 37.43
C THR A 52 -21.08 -25.50 38.95
N THR A 53 -19.90 -25.49 39.58
CA THR A 53 -19.76 -25.19 41.01
C THR A 53 -19.78 -23.70 41.33
N GLU A 54 -19.39 -22.84 40.39
CA GLU A 54 -19.50 -21.38 40.56
C GLU A 54 -20.93 -20.85 40.32
N SER A 55 -21.77 -21.57 39.55
CA SER A 55 -23.14 -21.14 39.25
C SER A 55 -24.19 -21.50 40.33
N PHE A 56 -23.86 -22.39 41.27
CA PHE A 56 -24.72 -22.74 42.41
C PHE A 56 -24.06 -22.29 43.71
N GLY A 57 -24.46 -21.10 44.19
CA GLY A 57 -23.80 -20.36 45.26
C GLY A 57 -23.64 -21.09 46.60
N GLY A 58 -22.54 -20.76 47.29
CA GLY A 58 -22.32 -21.07 48.70
C GLY A 58 -21.65 -19.90 49.40
N ILE A 59 -22.41 -19.19 50.24
CA ILE A 59 -21.92 -18.19 51.20
C ILE A 59 -21.06 -18.92 52.24
N ARG A 60 -19.77 -18.57 52.36
CA ARG A 60 -19.00 -18.66 53.62
C ARG A 60 -17.91 -17.59 53.64
N ASP A 61 -18.06 -16.69 54.60
CA ASP A 61 -17.08 -15.69 55.01
C ASP A 61 -15.79 -16.32 55.59
N ASP A 62 -14.73 -15.52 55.54
CA ASP A 62 -13.46 -15.61 56.29
C ASP A 62 -12.53 -16.81 56.05
N ALA A 63 -11.87 -16.82 54.88
CA ALA A 63 -10.53 -17.40 54.68
C ALA A 63 -9.87 -16.87 53.38
N THR A 64 -9.77 -15.55 53.24
CA THR A 64 -9.48 -14.84 51.97
C THR A 64 -7.99 -14.68 51.61
N ASN A 65 -7.11 -15.67 51.85
CA ASN A 65 -5.72 -15.51 51.35
C ASN A 65 -4.88 -16.77 51.03
N SER A 66 -5.41 -17.99 51.02
CA SER A 66 -4.53 -19.16 50.80
C SER A 66 -5.21 -20.44 50.32
N ARG A 67 -6.17 -20.38 49.40
CA ARG A 67 -6.51 -21.57 48.58
C ARG A 67 -5.76 -21.50 47.26
N GLN A 68 -4.62 -22.19 47.26
CA GLN A 68 -3.75 -22.45 46.12
C GLN A 68 -4.55 -22.94 44.90
N GLU A 69 -4.82 -22.05 43.94
CA GLU A 69 -5.10 -22.45 42.54
C GLU A 69 -3.86 -23.06 41.86
N VAL A 70 -2.69 -23.01 42.52
CA VAL A 70 -1.39 -23.50 42.03
C VAL A 70 -1.35 -25.04 41.88
N ALA A 71 -2.31 -25.79 42.45
CA ALA A 71 -2.24 -27.26 42.47
C ALA A 71 -3.10 -27.99 41.41
N PHE A 72 -4.17 -27.39 40.87
CA PHE A 72 -5.18 -28.19 40.14
C PHE A 72 -4.83 -28.53 38.67
N PHE A 73 -4.00 -27.71 38.03
CA PHE A 73 -3.58 -27.86 36.63
C PHE A 73 -2.21 -28.55 36.45
N GLY A 74 -1.47 -28.71 37.56
CA GLY A 74 -0.23 -29.48 37.61
C GLY A 74 -0.47 -30.96 37.31
N ASP A 75 -1.59 -31.55 37.76
CA ASP A 75 -1.91 -32.97 37.60
C ASP A 75 -1.99 -33.42 36.12
N ILE A 76 -2.54 -32.57 35.25
CA ILE A 76 -2.64 -32.86 33.81
C ILE A 76 -1.25 -32.80 33.19
N THR A 77 -0.47 -31.78 33.56
CA THR A 77 0.92 -31.63 33.12
C THR A 77 1.80 -32.79 33.60
N GLN A 78 1.61 -33.27 34.84
CA GLN A 78 2.31 -34.43 35.39
C GLN A 78 2.01 -35.73 34.63
N LYS A 79 0.79 -35.91 34.13
CA LYS A 79 0.43 -37.05 33.27
C LYS A 79 0.93 -36.89 31.83
N LEU A 80 1.06 -35.65 31.39
CA LEU A 80 1.47 -35.31 30.04
C LEU A 80 3.00 -35.42 29.82
N VAL A 81 3.82 -34.99 30.77
CA VAL A 81 5.29 -35.01 30.64
C VAL A 81 5.82 -36.41 30.31
N PRO A 82 5.42 -37.50 31.01
CA PRO A 82 5.87 -38.85 30.66
C PRO A 82 5.43 -39.30 29.26
N LEU A 83 4.25 -38.86 28.81
CA LEU A 83 3.73 -39.18 27.46
C LEU A 83 4.56 -38.49 26.37
N VAL A 84 4.92 -37.23 26.60
CA VAL A 84 5.80 -36.46 25.71
C VAL A 84 7.22 -37.04 25.72
N ASP A 85 7.76 -37.44 26.88
CA ASP A 85 9.07 -38.09 26.98
C ASP A 85 9.08 -39.44 26.23
N LYS A 86 8.01 -40.22 26.34
CA LYS A 86 7.84 -41.48 25.57
C LYS A 86 7.78 -41.21 24.06
N LEU A 87 7.10 -40.16 23.63
CA LEU A 87 7.09 -39.73 22.22
C LEU A 87 8.49 -39.32 21.74
N MET A 88 9.26 -38.65 22.60
CA MET A 88 10.62 -38.24 22.29
C MET A 88 11.59 -39.42 22.18
N GLN A 89 11.45 -40.43 23.03
CA GLN A 89 12.28 -41.64 23.05
C GLN A 89 11.97 -42.62 21.91
N ALA A 90 10.83 -42.51 21.22
CA ALA A 90 10.50 -43.36 20.08
C ALA A 90 11.56 -43.24 18.95
N THR A 91 11.96 -44.34 18.33
CA THR A 91 12.97 -44.28 17.26
C THR A 91 12.39 -43.69 15.96
N PRO A 92 13.23 -43.13 15.05
CA PRO A 92 12.76 -42.61 13.77
C PRO A 92 12.01 -43.65 12.91
N ASP A 93 12.33 -44.94 13.09
CA ASP A 93 11.65 -46.07 12.44
C ASP A 93 10.25 -46.32 13.00
N GLN A 94 9.97 -45.89 14.23
CA GLN A 94 8.64 -45.99 14.87
C GLN A 94 7.77 -44.79 14.57
N ILE A 95 8.33 -43.57 14.68
CA ILE A 95 7.64 -42.32 14.33
C ILE A 95 8.66 -41.36 13.71
N SER A 96 8.38 -40.91 12.49
CA SER A 96 9.21 -39.92 11.82
C SER A 96 9.26 -38.60 12.58
N THR A 97 10.39 -37.89 12.52
CA THR A 97 10.55 -36.58 13.15
C THR A 97 9.47 -35.59 12.70
N ALA A 98 9.06 -35.65 11.43
CA ALA A 98 7.96 -34.84 10.90
C ALA A 98 6.62 -35.12 11.59
N LYS A 99 6.29 -36.40 11.85
CA LYS A 99 5.06 -36.79 12.55
C LYS A 99 5.09 -36.42 14.04
N LYS A 100 6.25 -36.48 14.69
CA LYS A 100 6.43 -35.96 16.06
C LYS A 100 6.17 -34.46 16.14
N VAL A 101 6.74 -33.70 15.20
CA VAL A 101 6.54 -32.25 15.07
C VAL A 101 5.05 -31.91 14.87
N GLU A 102 4.37 -32.63 13.97
CA GLU A 102 2.94 -32.47 13.71
C GLU A 102 2.09 -32.72 14.95
N LEU A 103 2.29 -33.85 15.64
CA LEU A 103 1.55 -34.20 16.86
C LEU A 103 1.73 -33.16 17.97
N LEU A 104 2.99 -32.78 18.25
CA LEU A 104 3.30 -31.79 19.28
C LEU A 104 2.66 -30.44 18.99
N LEU A 105 2.66 -30.01 17.73
CA LEU A 105 2.07 -28.74 17.32
C LEU A 105 0.54 -28.79 17.41
N VAL A 106 -0.11 -29.83 16.89
CA VAL A 106 -1.58 -29.97 16.91
C VAL A 106 -2.11 -30.06 18.34
N PHE A 107 -1.50 -30.88 19.18
CA PHE A 107 -1.95 -31.00 20.57
C PHE A 107 -1.56 -29.80 21.43
N GLY A 108 -0.41 -29.15 21.16
CA GLY A 108 -0.05 -27.86 21.76
C GLY A 108 -1.13 -26.79 21.52
N ASP A 109 -1.56 -26.62 20.27
CA ASP A 109 -2.63 -25.69 19.88
C ASP A 109 -3.97 -26.07 20.57
N LYS A 110 -4.33 -27.37 20.59
CA LYS A 110 -5.56 -27.83 21.26
C LYS A 110 -5.56 -27.58 22.77
N PHE A 111 -4.46 -27.83 23.47
CA PHE A 111 -4.36 -27.53 24.90
C PHE A 111 -4.41 -26.02 25.16
N TYR A 112 -3.81 -25.21 24.28
CA TYR A 112 -3.91 -23.76 24.36
C TYR A 112 -5.36 -23.28 24.21
N HIS A 113 -6.13 -23.84 23.27
CA HIS A 113 -7.55 -23.48 23.10
C HIS A 113 -8.45 -23.85 24.28
N VAL A 114 -8.11 -24.91 25.02
CA VAL A 114 -8.80 -25.28 26.28
C VAL A 114 -8.25 -24.47 27.47
N GLN A 115 -7.36 -23.50 27.22
CA GLN A 115 -6.72 -22.64 28.20
C GLN A 115 -5.85 -23.36 29.25
N GLU A 116 -5.33 -24.54 28.90
CA GLU A 116 -4.33 -25.27 29.69
C GLU A 116 -2.92 -24.86 29.29
N PHE A 117 -2.52 -23.67 29.73
CA PHE A 117 -1.27 -23.05 29.27
C PHE A 117 -0.02 -23.80 29.75
N GLN A 118 -0.04 -24.49 30.89
CA GLN A 118 1.10 -25.29 31.35
C GLN A 118 1.35 -26.50 30.43
N ALA A 119 0.30 -27.25 30.11
CA ALA A 119 0.35 -28.37 29.18
C ALA A 119 0.75 -27.92 27.77
N ALA A 120 0.19 -26.80 27.28
CA ALA A 120 0.56 -26.22 25.99
C ALA A 120 2.04 -25.80 25.95
N SER A 121 2.56 -25.22 27.04
CA SER A 121 3.97 -24.82 27.14
C SER A 121 4.93 -26.02 27.06
N VAL A 122 4.56 -27.18 27.60
CA VAL A 122 5.39 -28.41 27.49
C VAL A 122 5.52 -28.84 26.03
N HIS A 123 4.41 -28.90 25.29
CA HIS A 123 4.43 -29.29 23.87
C HIS A 123 5.25 -28.31 23.03
N HIS A 124 4.97 -27.01 23.15
CA HIS A 124 5.66 -25.98 22.37
C HIS A 124 7.15 -25.86 22.72
N GLY A 125 7.51 -26.00 24.01
CA GLY A 125 8.90 -25.95 24.47
C GLY A 125 9.73 -27.17 24.08
N VAL A 126 9.13 -28.37 24.01
CA VAL A 126 9.80 -29.57 23.47
C VAL A 126 9.96 -29.43 21.95
N LEU A 127 8.92 -28.98 21.25
CA LEU A 127 8.94 -28.76 19.81
C LEU A 127 10.03 -27.75 19.38
N GLY A 128 10.15 -26.63 20.10
CA GLY A 128 11.20 -25.64 19.87
C GLY A 128 12.61 -26.22 20.03
N ARG A 129 12.84 -27.08 21.04
CA ARG A 129 14.15 -27.74 21.26
C ARG A 129 14.52 -28.70 20.13
N ILE A 130 13.58 -29.50 19.63
CA ILE A 130 13.80 -30.41 18.50
C ILE A 130 14.24 -29.62 17.26
N LEU A 131 13.49 -28.56 16.93
CA LEU A 131 13.68 -27.77 15.71
C LEU A 131 14.88 -26.80 15.78
N SER A 132 15.37 -26.51 16.99
CA SER A 132 16.65 -25.81 17.19
C SER A 132 17.85 -26.76 17.09
N ALA A 133 17.73 -28.00 17.58
CA ALA A 133 18.80 -29.00 17.50
C ALA A 133 19.06 -29.49 16.08
N THR A 134 18.05 -29.53 15.21
CA THR A 134 18.21 -29.89 13.79
C THR A 134 18.84 -28.78 12.93
N ALA A 135 18.95 -27.55 13.46
CA ALA A 135 19.48 -26.39 12.72
C ALA A 135 21.02 -26.34 12.69
N SER A 136 21.73 -27.11 13.52
CA SER A 136 23.19 -27.09 13.56
C SER A 136 23.86 -27.87 12.42
N THR A 137 23.10 -28.60 11.58
CA THR A 137 23.65 -29.49 10.56
C THR A 137 23.37 -29.09 9.10
N THR A 138 22.51 -28.10 8.81
CA THR A 138 22.32 -27.54 7.45
C THR A 138 21.88 -26.07 7.48
N PRO A 139 22.37 -25.20 6.57
CA PRO A 139 22.09 -23.77 6.60
C PRO A 139 20.72 -23.35 6.03
N LYS A 140 19.83 -24.30 5.70
CA LYS A 140 18.50 -24.01 5.12
C LYS A 140 17.44 -24.95 5.73
N ARG A 141 16.54 -24.39 6.54
CA ARG A 141 15.34 -25.10 7.03
C ARG A 141 14.34 -25.25 5.89
N SER A 142 13.61 -26.36 5.84
CA SER A 142 12.51 -26.50 4.89
C SER A 142 11.35 -25.55 5.24
N ARG A 143 10.48 -25.26 4.26
CA ARG A 143 9.29 -24.42 4.45
C ARG A 143 8.43 -24.90 5.64
N LEU A 144 8.12 -26.20 5.69
CA LEU A 144 7.24 -26.77 6.71
C LEU A 144 7.89 -26.73 8.10
N GLU A 145 9.19 -27.04 8.21
CA GLU A 145 9.92 -26.95 9.46
C GLU A 145 10.04 -25.51 9.96
N GLY A 146 10.28 -24.56 9.05
CA GLY A 146 10.31 -23.13 9.37
C GLY A 146 8.98 -22.65 9.94
N GLN A 147 7.85 -23.04 9.32
CA GLN A 147 6.52 -22.70 9.82
C GLN A 147 6.23 -23.34 11.18
N ALA A 148 6.56 -24.62 11.36
CA ALA A 148 6.36 -25.32 12.63
C ALA A 148 7.21 -24.71 13.76
N TYR A 149 8.44 -24.29 13.45
CA TYR A 149 9.33 -23.63 14.40
C TYR A 149 8.81 -22.28 14.88
N VAL A 150 8.36 -21.44 13.95
CA VAL A 150 7.80 -20.12 14.32
C VAL A 150 6.53 -20.30 15.15
N ARG A 151 5.64 -21.21 14.76
CA ARG A 151 4.41 -21.50 15.50
C ARG A 151 4.69 -22.04 16.89
N SER A 152 5.71 -22.87 17.06
CA SER A 152 6.09 -23.38 18.39
C SER A 152 6.62 -22.26 19.29
N LEU A 153 7.43 -21.33 18.77
CA LEU A 153 7.87 -20.15 19.51
C LEU A 153 6.69 -19.27 19.93
N PHE A 154 5.75 -19.01 19.02
CA PHE A 154 4.55 -18.23 19.33
C PHE A 154 3.67 -18.90 20.38
N GLY A 155 3.42 -20.20 20.24
CA GLY A 155 2.66 -20.98 21.20
C GLY A 155 3.31 -21.03 22.59
N ALA A 156 4.64 -21.20 22.64
CA ALA A 156 5.41 -21.16 23.89
C ALA A 156 5.34 -19.78 24.56
N ALA A 157 5.52 -18.71 23.79
CA ALA A 157 5.44 -17.34 24.28
C ALA A 157 4.07 -17.02 24.89
N MET A 158 3.00 -17.29 24.15
CA MET A 158 1.64 -17.03 24.62
C MET A 158 1.28 -17.85 25.85
N SER A 159 1.68 -19.14 25.88
CA SER A 159 1.49 -20.00 27.04
C SER A 159 2.22 -19.46 28.26
N CYS A 160 3.50 -19.07 28.12
CA CYS A 160 4.30 -18.49 29.19
C CYS A 160 3.67 -17.21 29.76
N PHE A 161 3.26 -16.30 28.87
CA PHE A 161 2.61 -15.05 29.26
C PHE A 161 1.31 -15.28 30.03
N HIS A 162 0.43 -16.14 29.53
CA HIS A 162 -0.86 -16.40 30.19
C HIS A 162 -0.69 -17.10 31.55
N ILE A 163 0.31 -17.95 31.72
CA ILE A 163 0.67 -18.52 33.04
C ILE A 163 1.05 -17.40 34.01
N GLN A 164 1.92 -16.46 33.59
CA GLN A 164 2.32 -15.35 34.46
C GLN A 164 1.15 -14.43 34.77
N LYS A 165 0.37 -14.05 33.75
CA LYS A 165 -0.78 -13.14 33.89
C LYS A 165 -1.87 -13.68 34.83
N ARG A 166 -2.13 -14.99 34.81
CA ARG A 166 -3.07 -15.63 35.75
C ARG A 166 -2.54 -15.59 37.19
N SER A 167 -1.23 -15.77 37.36
CA SER A 167 -0.61 -15.81 38.67
C SER A 167 -0.39 -14.41 39.28
N ASP A 168 -0.16 -13.40 38.44
CA ASP A 168 0.14 -12.03 38.84
C ASP A 168 -0.48 -11.04 37.84
N ARG A 169 -1.77 -10.75 38.02
CA ARG A 169 -2.56 -9.91 37.11
C ARG A 169 -2.03 -8.47 37.00
N PHE A 170 -1.43 -7.96 38.08
CA PHE A 170 -0.95 -6.58 38.18
C PHE A 170 0.58 -6.46 38.10
N VAL A 171 1.28 -7.57 37.83
CA VAL A 171 2.74 -7.62 37.69
C VAL A 171 3.45 -6.99 38.89
N LYS A 172 3.08 -7.41 40.10
CA LYS A 172 3.68 -6.93 41.35
C LYS A 172 5.06 -7.51 41.58
N HIS A 173 5.38 -8.66 40.99
CA HIS A 173 6.64 -9.37 41.22
C HIS A 173 7.62 -9.21 40.04
N PRO A 174 8.85 -8.70 40.28
CA PRO A 174 9.85 -8.49 39.21
C PRO A 174 10.19 -9.75 38.40
N GLY A 175 10.35 -10.90 39.05
CA GLY A 175 10.63 -12.17 38.35
C GLY A 175 9.48 -12.67 37.47
N ARG A 176 8.25 -12.12 37.63
CA ARG A 176 7.12 -12.41 36.73
C ARG A 176 7.16 -11.51 35.50
N LEU A 177 7.53 -10.24 35.67
CA LEU A 177 7.79 -9.32 34.56
C LEU A 177 8.88 -9.87 33.64
N GLU A 178 9.99 -10.35 34.19
CA GLU A 178 11.09 -10.95 33.41
C GLU A 178 10.60 -12.08 32.50
N LYS A 179 9.75 -12.98 33.02
CA LYS A 179 9.16 -14.07 32.22
C LYS A 179 8.19 -13.57 31.15
N MET A 180 7.49 -12.47 31.40
CA MET A 180 6.64 -11.83 30.38
C MET A 180 7.49 -11.14 29.30
N MET A 181 8.66 -10.60 29.66
CA MET A 181 9.65 -10.09 28.70
C MET A 181 10.31 -11.20 27.89
N GLU A 182 10.56 -12.36 28.51
CA GLU A 182 11.03 -13.56 27.81
C GLU A 182 10.01 -14.01 26.75
N ALA A 183 8.70 -13.96 27.06
CA ALA A 183 7.66 -14.22 26.08
C ALA A 183 7.69 -13.25 24.88
N LEU A 184 7.87 -11.94 25.12
CA LEU A 184 8.08 -10.96 24.04
C LEU A 184 9.34 -11.26 23.21
N THR A 185 10.39 -11.75 23.86
CA THR A 185 11.64 -12.15 23.21
C THR A 185 11.45 -13.37 22.31
N PHE A 186 10.66 -14.36 22.73
CA PHE A 186 10.30 -15.50 21.88
C PHE A 186 9.45 -15.09 20.69
N LEU A 187 8.48 -14.19 20.86
CA LEU A 187 7.69 -13.65 19.74
C LEU A 187 8.60 -12.92 18.73
N ARG A 188 9.50 -12.07 19.23
CA ARG A 188 10.47 -11.38 18.39
C ARG A 188 11.37 -12.35 17.64
N LEU A 189 11.94 -13.36 18.31
CA LEU A 189 12.77 -14.38 17.66
C LEU A 189 12.01 -15.16 16.56
N GLY A 190 10.74 -15.48 16.84
CA GLY A 190 9.85 -16.11 15.86
C GLY A 190 9.67 -15.23 14.62
N MET A 191 9.38 -13.94 14.81
CA MET A 191 9.24 -12.99 13.71
C MET A 191 10.58 -12.69 13.00
N GLU A 192 11.72 -12.67 13.69
CA GLU A 192 13.04 -12.56 13.04
C GLU A 192 13.28 -13.76 12.11
N THR A 193 12.86 -14.95 12.55
CA THR A 193 12.90 -16.16 11.71
C THR A 193 11.95 -16.04 10.52
N THR A 194 10.73 -15.50 10.67
CA THR A 194 9.81 -15.32 9.53
C THR A 194 10.38 -14.37 8.50
N VAL A 195 10.95 -13.24 8.91
CA VAL A 195 11.59 -12.27 8.01
C VAL A 195 12.78 -12.90 7.27
N ALA A 196 13.58 -13.71 7.95
CA ALA A 196 14.68 -14.45 7.30
C ALA A 196 14.17 -15.49 6.29
N MET A 197 13.09 -16.22 6.62
CA MET A 197 12.48 -17.21 5.73
C MET A 197 11.77 -16.58 4.54
N GLU A 198 11.18 -15.40 4.71
CA GLU A 198 10.52 -14.67 3.62
C GLU A 198 11.50 -14.31 2.49
N ARG A 199 12.78 -14.08 2.80
CA ARG A 199 13.84 -13.88 1.79
C ARG A 199 14.12 -15.14 0.97
N GLN A 200 13.88 -16.32 1.53
CA GLN A 200 14.11 -17.61 0.88
C GLN A 200 12.85 -18.12 0.16
N TYR A 201 11.68 -17.86 0.73
CA TYR A 201 10.37 -18.33 0.28
C TYR A 201 9.40 -17.14 0.16
N SER A 202 9.64 -16.29 -0.83
CA SER A 202 8.88 -15.05 -1.06
C SER A 202 7.36 -15.28 -1.03
N GLY A 203 6.64 -14.51 -0.21
CA GLY A 203 5.19 -14.54 -0.07
C GLY A 203 4.63 -15.61 0.86
N GLN A 204 5.45 -16.48 1.46
CA GLN A 204 4.95 -17.68 2.17
C GLN A 204 4.99 -17.60 3.70
N PHE A 205 5.67 -16.60 4.27
CA PHE A 205 5.84 -16.38 5.71
C PHE A 205 5.28 -15.04 6.19
N SER A 206 4.94 -14.12 5.29
CA SER A 206 4.33 -12.81 5.62
C SER A 206 3.12 -12.92 6.57
N TRP A 207 2.27 -13.95 6.43
CA TRP A 207 1.13 -14.15 7.35
C TRP A 207 1.57 -14.48 8.79
N LEU A 208 2.72 -15.15 8.98
CA LEU A 208 3.28 -15.41 10.31
C LEU A 208 3.86 -14.13 10.94
N THR A 209 4.44 -13.25 10.13
CA THR A 209 4.87 -11.92 10.60
C THR A 209 3.66 -11.11 11.08
N LEU A 210 2.55 -11.12 10.34
CA LEU A 210 1.31 -10.47 10.78
C LEU A 210 0.81 -11.05 12.11
N ASN A 211 0.71 -12.38 12.23
CA ASN A 211 0.29 -13.03 13.46
C ASN A 211 1.21 -12.69 14.64
N GLY A 212 2.53 -12.73 14.43
CA GLY A 212 3.50 -12.34 15.44
C GLY A 212 3.29 -10.91 15.93
N SER A 213 2.98 -9.97 15.03
CA SER A 213 2.70 -8.57 15.41
C SER A 213 1.46 -8.43 16.31
N VAL A 214 0.41 -9.19 16.03
CA VAL A 214 -0.83 -9.20 16.82
C VAL A 214 -0.59 -9.80 18.20
N LEU A 215 0.12 -10.94 18.27
CA LEU A 215 0.46 -11.58 19.54
C LEU A 215 1.37 -10.69 20.39
N LEU A 216 2.38 -10.07 19.77
CA LEU A 216 3.30 -9.16 20.44
C LEU A 216 2.55 -7.94 21.00
N TYR A 217 1.68 -7.34 20.20
CA TYR A 217 0.82 -6.24 20.64
C TYR A 217 -0.09 -6.63 21.81
N SER A 218 -0.66 -7.84 21.79
CA SER A 218 -1.55 -8.35 22.84
C SER A 218 -0.87 -8.50 24.22
N ILE A 219 0.46 -8.68 24.23
CA ILE A 219 1.29 -8.71 25.45
C ILE A 219 1.77 -7.31 25.80
N ALA A 220 2.27 -6.56 24.81
CA ALA A 220 2.87 -5.25 25.01
C ALA A 220 1.87 -4.20 25.51
N LYS A 221 0.63 -4.16 24.97
CA LYS A 221 -0.34 -3.11 25.32
C LYS A 221 -0.81 -3.18 26.79
N PRO A 222 -1.16 -4.36 27.35
CA PRO A 222 -1.44 -4.46 28.79
C PRO A 222 -0.26 -4.07 29.67
N LEU A 223 0.96 -4.46 29.29
CA LEU A 223 2.17 -4.09 30.06
C LEU A 223 2.46 -2.60 29.98
N GLN A 224 2.23 -1.97 28.83
CA GLN A 224 2.27 -0.52 28.68
C GLN A 224 1.27 0.15 29.64
N ALA A 225 0.02 -0.32 29.69
CA ALA A 225 -1.02 0.24 30.56
C ALA A 225 -0.68 0.10 32.06
N LEU A 226 0.06 -0.95 32.44
CA LEU A 226 0.61 -1.12 33.79
C LEU A 226 1.86 -0.26 34.07
N GLY A 227 2.32 0.50 33.07
CA GLY A 227 3.43 1.44 33.19
C GLY A 227 4.79 0.92 32.73
N PHE A 228 4.88 -0.27 32.13
CA PHE A 228 6.13 -0.85 31.62
C PHE A 228 6.45 -0.42 30.17
N SER A 229 6.21 0.86 29.87
CA SER A 229 6.40 1.44 28.53
C SER A 229 7.87 1.38 28.07
N ARG A 230 8.82 1.48 29.01
CA ARG A 230 10.27 1.39 28.77
C ARG A 230 10.67 0.04 28.21
N GLU A 231 10.09 -1.02 28.75
CA GLU A 231 10.43 -2.40 28.46
C GLU A 231 9.82 -2.85 27.13
N VAL A 232 8.62 -2.37 26.79
CA VAL A 232 7.86 -2.85 25.61
C VAL A 232 8.11 -2.04 24.32
N VAL A 233 8.52 -0.77 24.42
CA VAL A 233 8.63 0.13 23.25
C VAL A 233 9.55 -0.41 22.15
N ALA A 234 10.65 -1.08 22.54
CA ALA A 234 11.59 -1.67 21.59
C ALA A 234 10.95 -2.82 20.79
N TYR A 235 10.10 -3.63 21.42
CA TYR A 235 9.39 -4.73 20.76
C TYR A 235 8.31 -4.22 19.81
N LEU A 236 7.56 -3.18 20.21
CA LEU A 236 6.57 -2.53 19.34
C LEU A 236 7.23 -1.91 18.10
N LYS A 237 8.34 -1.19 18.27
CA LYS A 237 9.12 -0.63 17.16
C LYS A 237 9.62 -1.71 16.21
N TRP A 238 10.17 -2.79 16.77
CA TRP A 238 10.64 -3.92 15.96
C TRP A 238 9.49 -4.55 15.18
N SER A 239 8.32 -4.73 15.81
CA SER A 239 7.13 -5.28 15.16
C SER A 239 6.65 -4.46 13.97
N LEU A 240 6.64 -3.12 14.11
CA LEU A 240 6.29 -2.22 13.00
C LEU A 240 7.28 -2.37 11.83
N LEU A 241 8.58 -2.33 12.12
CA LEU A 241 9.62 -2.48 11.10
C LEU A 241 9.59 -3.87 10.41
N ALA A 242 9.29 -4.92 11.17
CA ALA A 242 9.16 -6.26 10.62
C ALA A 242 7.99 -6.37 9.64
N MET A 243 6.86 -5.72 9.93
CA MET A 243 5.76 -5.63 8.99
C MET A 243 6.15 -4.86 7.72
N GLU A 244 6.84 -3.73 7.87
CA GLU A 244 7.25 -2.90 6.73
C GLU A 244 8.36 -3.54 5.88
N SER A 245 9.10 -4.50 6.43
CA SER A 245 10.08 -5.30 5.68
C SER A 245 9.44 -6.26 4.67
N ALA A 246 8.16 -6.59 4.84
CA ALA A 246 7.42 -7.46 3.95
C ALA A 246 6.49 -6.62 3.04
N VAL A 247 6.70 -6.70 1.72
CA VAL A 247 5.91 -5.97 0.73
C VAL A 247 4.42 -6.29 0.86
N ALA A 248 4.07 -7.57 1.08
CA ALA A 248 2.69 -8.02 1.27
C ALA A 248 1.97 -7.37 2.46
N LEU A 249 2.73 -6.95 3.49
CA LEU A 249 2.19 -6.29 4.69
C LEU A 249 2.30 -4.76 4.65
N SER A 250 2.91 -4.21 3.59
CA SER A 250 3.09 -2.77 3.40
C SER A 250 1.96 -2.11 2.59
N THR A 251 0.89 -2.86 2.33
CA THR A 251 -0.26 -2.43 1.51
C THR A 251 -1.31 -1.66 2.31
N THR A 252 -2.32 -1.15 1.61
CA THR A 252 -3.46 -0.40 2.19
C THR A 252 -4.27 -1.25 3.17
N LYS A 253 -4.37 -2.57 2.91
CA LYS A 253 -5.06 -3.54 3.77
C LYS A 253 -4.56 -3.54 5.22
N TYR A 254 -3.25 -3.39 5.42
CA TYR A 254 -2.62 -3.44 6.75
C TYR A 254 -2.20 -2.06 7.27
N LEU A 255 -2.56 -0.99 6.55
CA LEU A 255 -2.17 0.37 6.89
C LEU A 255 -2.68 0.80 8.25
N MET A 256 -3.96 0.52 8.56
CA MET A 256 -4.56 0.87 9.85
C MET A 256 -3.89 0.14 11.02
N TRP A 257 -3.50 -1.11 10.84
CA TRP A 257 -2.79 -1.86 11.87
C TRP A 257 -1.38 -1.32 12.12
N ARG A 258 -0.66 -0.91 11.06
CA ARG A 258 0.64 -0.22 11.20
C ARG A 258 0.51 1.11 11.95
N LEU A 259 -0.55 1.88 11.66
CA LEU A 259 -0.87 3.11 12.41
C LEU A 259 -1.15 2.83 13.88
N GLN A 260 -1.85 1.73 14.20
CA GLN A 260 -2.13 1.34 15.58
C GLN A 260 -0.85 0.97 16.35
N LEU A 261 0.06 0.19 15.74
CA LEU A 261 1.38 -0.10 16.31
C LEU A 261 2.17 1.20 16.55
N GLY A 262 2.17 2.09 15.55
CA GLY A 262 2.79 3.40 15.62
C GLY A 262 2.24 4.31 16.72
N SER A 263 0.92 4.34 16.90
CA SER A 263 0.26 5.07 17.98
C SER A 263 0.69 4.53 19.34
N ALA A 264 0.77 3.21 19.52
CA ALA A 264 1.24 2.62 20.78
C ALA A 264 2.71 2.94 21.08
N ILE A 265 3.57 3.05 20.05
CA ILE A 265 4.95 3.53 20.22
C ILE A 265 4.97 4.98 20.68
N CYS A 266 4.14 5.85 20.10
CA CYS A 266 4.02 7.25 20.53
C CYS A 266 3.55 7.34 21.98
N ASP A 267 2.49 6.59 22.34
CA ASP A 267 1.99 6.53 23.71
C ASP A 267 3.09 6.08 24.70
N CYS A 268 3.94 5.11 24.31
CA CYS A 268 5.06 4.69 25.16
C CYS A 268 6.06 5.83 25.40
N TYR A 269 6.38 6.62 24.38
CA TYR A 269 7.29 7.76 24.53
C TYR A 269 6.66 8.89 25.35
N ASP A 270 5.36 9.13 25.21
CA ASP A 270 4.64 10.10 26.05
C ASP A 270 4.68 9.66 27.53
N ASP A 271 4.42 8.38 27.83
CA ASP A 271 4.54 7.81 29.19
C ASP A 271 5.96 7.99 29.77
N LEU A 272 6.99 7.76 28.94
CA LEU A 272 8.38 7.90 29.33
C LEU A 272 8.78 9.36 29.56
N ALA A 273 8.24 10.28 28.76
CA ALA A 273 8.46 11.71 28.94
C ALA A 273 7.92 12.20 30.28
N LEU A 274 6.78 11.67 30.73
CA LEU A 274 6.20 11.98 32.04
C LEU A 274 7.02 11.41 33.20
N LYS A 275 7.55 10.19 33.06
CA LYS A 275 8.32 9.52 34.12
C LYS A 275 9.76 10.00 34.24
N GLU A 276 10.37 10.41 33.14
CA GLU A 276 11.80 10.71 33.05
C GLU A 276 12.07 12.14 32.62
N ALA A 277 11.87 13.09 33.53
CA ALA A 277 12.03 14.53 33.29
C ALA A 277 13.37 14.89 32.60
N VAL A 278 14.47 14.21 32.97
CA VAL A 278 15.81 14.46 32.41
C VAL A 278 15.88 14.12 30.91
N LYS A 279 15.15 13.10 30.46
CA LYS A 279 15.13 12.64 29.06
C LYS A 279 13.82 12.99 28.35
N ALA A 280 12.95 13.76 28.97
CA ALA A 280 11.62 14.07 28.46
C ALA A 280 11.66 14.67 27.04
N HIS A 281 12.58 15.62 26.80
CA HIS A 281 12.75 16.22 25.47
C HIS A 281 13.16 15.19 24.39
N GLN A 282 13.95 14.18 24.74
CA GLN A 282 14.35 13.12 23.81
C GLN A 282 13.18 12.17 23.50
N HIS A 283 12.37 11.86 24.49
CA HIS A 283 11.20 11.00 24.35
C HIS A 283 10.11 11.69 23.52
N THR A 284 9.78 12.96 23.80
CA THR A 284 8.82 13.72 22.99
C THR A 284 9.28 13.90 21.55
N LYS A 285 10.58 14.15 21.33
CA LYS A 285 11.16 14.19 19.97
C LYS A 285 11.02 12.85 19.24
N SER A 286 11.15 11.74 19.96
CA SER A 286 10.98 10.39 19.41
C SER A 286 9.52 10.09 19.06
N ALA A 287 8.56 10.56 19.88
CA ALA A 287 7.12 10.46 19.59
C ALA A 287 6.77 11.26 18.32
N VAL A 288 7.23 12.51 18.21
CA VAL A 288 7.01 13.37 17.03
C VAL A 288 7.62 12.74 15.77
N ALA A 289 8.85 12.23 15.86
CA ALA A 289 9.49 11.56 14.74
C ALA A 289 8.74 10.30 14.28
N CYS A 290 8.21 9.52 15.23
CA CYS A 290 7.40 8.34 14.92
C CYS A 290 6.08 8.72 14.23
N ALA A 291 5.37 9.74 14.72
CA ALA A 291 4.14 10.23 14.12
C ALA A 291 4.37 10.77 12.70
N ALA A 292 5.43 11.57 12.50
CA ALA A 292 5.80 12.10 11.20
C ALA A 292 6.18 11.00 10.20
N TYR A 293 6.92 9.97 10.64
CA TYR A 293 7.24 8.80 9.84
C TYR A 293 5.99 8.09 9.32
N LEU A 294 5.02 7.85 10.19
CA LEU A 294 3.76 7.19 9.82
C LEU A 294 2.93 8.04 8.85
N GLN A 295 2.87 9.36 9.05
CA GLN A 295 2.21 10.27 8.14
C GLN A 295 2.85 10.23 6.75
N GLN A 296 4.19 10.23 6.69
CA GLN A 296 4.93 10.10 5.43
C GLN A 296 4.64 8.75 4.75
N ALA A 297 4.56 7.65 5.52
CA ALA A 297 4.23 6.33 4.99
C ALA A 297 2.82 6.29 4.38
N VAL A 298 1.82 6.89 5.04
CA VAL A 298 0.45 7.03 4.50
C VAL A 298 0.46 7.84 3.20
N GLN A 299 1.12 8.99 3.19
CA GLN A 299 1.21 9.84 1.99
C GLN A 299 1.93 9.15 0.83
N ARG A 300 2.99 8.39 1.12
CA ARG A 300 3.72 7.61 0.12
C ARG A 300 2.81 6.55 -0.51
N LEU A 301 2.12 5.78 0.33
CA LEU A 301 1.22 4.73 -0.14
C LEU A 301 0.03 5.29 -0.93
N ARG A 302 -0.51 6.45 -0.54
CA ARG A 302 -1.51 7.14 -1.33
C ARG A 302 -1.02 7.48 -2.73
N LYS A 303 0.18 8.07 -2.83
CA LYS A 303 0.79 8.39 -4.13
C LYS A 303 1.04 7.14 -4.97
N GLU A 304 1.40 6.02 -4.34
CA GLU A 304 1.58 4.72 -5.01
C GLU A 304 0.26 4.14 -5.54
N GLU A 305 -0.85 4.28 -4.82
CA GLU A 305 -2.17 3.82 -5.27
C GLU A 305 -2.73 4.75 -6.35
N GLU A 306 -2.53 6.07 -6.23
CA GLU A 306 -2.95 7.06 -7.23
C GLU A 306 -2.26 6.87 -8.59
N LEU A 307 -1.21 6.05 -8.67
CA LEU A 307 -0.57 5.68 -9.93
C LEU A 307 -1.52 5.03 -10.94
N ASP A 308 -2.60 4.38 -10.47
CA ASP A 308 -3.61 3.75 -11.30
C ASP A 308 -5.03 4.20 -10.88
N MET A 309 -5.54 5.23 -11.56
CA MET A 309 -6.85 5.82 -11.31
C MET A 309 -7.93 5.24 -12.24
N PRO A 310 -9.19 5.12 -11.79
CA PRO A 310 -9.73 5.56 -10.51
C PRO A 310 -9.49 4.54 -9.38
N LEU A 311 -9.27 5.06 -8.17
CA LEU A 311 -9.11 4.22 -6.98
C LEU A 311 -10.39 3.44 -6.64
N PRO A 312 -10.26 2.17 -6.21
CA PRO A 312 -11.35 1.43 -5.58
C PRO A 312 -11.93 2.19 -4.38
N GLY A 313 -13.25 2.23 -4.23
CA GLY A 313 -13.91 2.97 -3.14
C GLY A 313 -13.48 2.54 -1.73
N ASP A 314 -13.20 1.25 -1.53
CA ASP A 314 -12.70 0.71 -0.25
C ASP A 314 -11.29 1.21 0.06
N VAL A 315 -10.43 1.27 -0.97
CA VAL A 315 -9.06 1.76 -0.87
C VAL A 315 -9.08 3.25 -0.56
N GLN A 316 -9.92 4.03 -1.25
CA GLN A 316 -10.08 5.46 -1.01
C GLN A 316 -10.56 5.76 0.42
N ARG A 317 -11.54 4.99 0.93
CA ARG A 317 -12.02 5.12 2.32
C ARG A 317 -10.92 4.82 3.33
N THR A 318 -10.18 3.73 3.11
CA THR A 318 -9.08 3.32 4.01
C THR A 318 -7.96 4.36 4.03
N LEU A 319 -7.57 4.88 2.88
CA LEU A 319 -6.56 5.94 2.76
C LEU A 319 -7.02 7.23 3.45
N ALA A 320 -8.26 7.68 3.22
CA ALA A 320 -8.80 8.88 3.87
C ALA A 320 -8.86 8.74 5.41
N GLN A 321 -9.24 7.56 5.91
CA GLN A 321 -9.22 7.26 7.34
C GLN A 321 -7.78 7.28 7.90
N ALA A 322 -6.82 6.69 7.18
CA ALA A 322 -5.43 6.64 7.58
C ALA A 322 -4.77 8.03 7.58
N GLU A 323 -5.09 8.89 6.61
CA GLU A 323 -4.64 10.29 6.57
C GLU A 323 -5.14 11.07 7.78
N THR A 324 -6.42 10.95 8.10
CA THR A 324 -7.02 11.62 9.26
C THR A 324 -6.36 11.14 10.55
N SER A 325 -6.18 9.82 10.68
CA SER A 325 -5.61 9.20 11.88
C SER A 325 -4.14 9.58 12.07
N SER A 326 -3.34 9.57 11.00
CA SER A 326 -1.93 9.96 11.05
C SER A 326 -1.75 11.47 11.28
N ALA A 327 -2.58 12.32 10.68
CA ALA A 327 -2.58 13.77 10.93
C ALA A 327 -2.94 14.08 12.40
N MET A 328 -3.94 13.40 12.96
CA MET A 328 -4.31 13.54 14.36
C MET A 328 -3.18 13.09 15.29
N LEU A 329 -2.50 11.98 14.96
CA LEU A 329 -1.36 11.49 15.73
C LEU A 329 -0.20 12.50 15.74
N VAL A 330 0.10 13.14 14.60
CA VAL A 330 1.10 14.20 14.49
C VAL A 330 0.70 15.44 15.30
N ALA A 331 -0.56 15.87 15.19
CA ALA A 331 -1.07 17.01 15.95
C ALA A 331 -0.96 16.75 17.46
N ARG A 332 -1.33 15.55 17.92
CA ARG A 332 -1.21 15.12 19.31
C ARG A 332 0.24 15.10 19.78
N ALA A 333 1.15 14.50 19.00
CA ALA A 333 2.56 14.41 19.36
C ALA A 333 3.22 15.80 19.45
N ASN A 334 2.89 16.70 18.53
CA ASN A 334 3.38 18.08 18.55
C ASN A 334 2.82 18.88 19.73
N ALA A 335 1.54 18.72 20.06
CA ALA A 335 0.91 19.35 21.22
C ALA A 335 1.56 18.87 22.53
N SER A 336 1.78 17.55 22.66
CA SER A 336 2.50 16.93 23.77
C SER A 336 3.91 17.52 23.92
N ALA A 337 4.68 17.59 22.82
CA ALA A 337 6.03 18.14 22.81
C ALA A 337 6.09 19.64 23.15
N ALA A 338 5.05 20.40 22.80
CA ALA A 338 4.93 21.82 23.11
C ALA A 338 4.32 22.09 24.50
N HIS A 339 3.90 21.06 25.24
CA HIS A 339 3.12 21.18 26.48
C HIS A 339 1.85 22.03 26.31
N GLN A 340 1.20 21.92 25.14
CA GLN A 340 -0.03 22.65 24.81
C GLN A 340 -1.22 21.69 24.72
N PRO A 341 -2.43 22.14 25.11
CA PRO A 341 -3.64 21.34 24.90
C PRO A 341 -3.98 21.27 23.41
N LEU A 342 -4.57 20.15 22.98
CA LEU A 342 -5.15 20.05 21.64
C LEU A 342 -6.28 21.07 21.48
N THR A 343 -6.14 21.98 20.52
CA THR A 343 -7.17 22.98 20.22
C THR A 343 -8.16 22.46 19.19
N ARG A 344 -9.38 23.01 19.18
CA ARG A 344 -10.40 22.70 18.16
C ARG A 344 -9.87 22.90 16.74
N ASN A 345 -9.05 23.93 16.52
CA ASN A 345 -8.48 24.23 15.21
C ASN A 345 -7.45 23.17 14.77
N MET A 346 -6.62 22.67 15.69
CA MET A 346 -5.68 21.57 15.39
C MET A 346 -6.41 20.26 15.09
N ILE A 347 -7.49 19.97 15.83
CA ILE A 347 -8.33 18.80 15.59
C ILE A 347 -9.03 18.93 14.23
N ALA A 348 -9.59 20.10 13.91
CA ALA A 348 -10.23 20.36 12.63
C ALA A 348 -9.24 20.25 11.46
N ALA A 349 -8.03 20.80 11.61
CA ALA A 349 -6.97 20.73 10.60
C ALA A 349 -6.55 19.28 10.24
N ALA A 350 -6.76 18.32 11.14
CA ALA A 350 -6.46 16.91 10.90
C ALA A 350 -7.48 16.21 9.97
N PHE A 351 -8.68 16.77 9.79
CA PHE A 351 -9.69 16.22 8.89
C PHE A 351 -9.48 16.71 7.45
N PRO A 352 -9.90 15.94 6.43
CA PRO A 352 -9.92 16.41 5.05
C PRO A 352 -10.76 17.69 4.89
N ALA A 353 -10.39 18.56 3.95
CA ALA A 353 -11.06 19.85 3.72
C ALA A 353 -12.60 19.73 3.55
N ALA A 354 -13.06 18.64 2.94
CA ALA A 354 -14.50 18.34 2.80
C ALA A 354 -15.22 18.17 4.16
N VAL A 355 -14.54 17.61 5.16
CA VAL A 355 -15.08 17.42 6.53
C VAL A 355 -14.87 18.68 7.38
N GLN A 356 -13.78 19.42 7.16
CA GLN A 356 -13.56 20.72 7.79
C GLN A 356 -14.70 21.70 7.52
N ASN A 357 -15.18 21.75 6.27
CA ASN A 357 -16.33 22.58 5.89
C ASN A 357 -17.62 22.19 6.63
N CYS A 358 -17.83 20.89 6.90
CA CYS A 358 -19.00 20.41 7.64
C CYS A 358 -18.92 20.65 9.16
N VAL A 359 -17.71 20.65 9.74
CA VAL A 359 -17.49 20.75 11.20
C VAL A 359 -17.32 22.19 11.68
N LEU A 360 -16.87 23.10 10.80
CA LEU A 360 -16.56 24.49 11.15
C LEU A 360 -17.63 25.49 10.69
N HIS A 361 -18.34 25.24 9.58
CA HIS A 361 -19.44 26.10 9.14
C HIS A 361 -20.78 25.59 9.65
N GLY A 362 -21.09 25.93 10.90
CA GLY A 362 -22.46 25.92 11.41
C GLY A 362 -23.30 27.05 10.83
N ASP A 363 -23.30 27.22 9.50
CA ASP A 363 -24.20 28.17 8.84
C ASP A 363 -25.33 27.39 8.16
N GLY A 364 -26.55 27.76 8.51
CA GLY A 364 -27.75 26.97 8.29
C GLY A 364 -28.11 26.78 6.83
N ALA A 365 -27.62 25.71 6.22
CA ALA A 365 -28.24 25.05 5.07
C ALA A 365 -27.72 23.62 4.94
N ILE A 366 -28.25 22.71 5.76
CA ILE A 366 -28.09 21.26 5.54
C ILE A 366 -29.22 20.80 4.61
N PRO A 367 -28.96 20.36 3.37
CA PRO A 367 -29.86 19.42 2.72
C PRO A 367 -29.78 18.12 3.53
N ARG A 368 -30.89 17.73 4.16
CA ARG A 368 -31.07 16.57 5.03
C ARG A 368 -30.93 15.21 4.30
N THR A 369 -29.81 14.93 3.62
CA THR A 369 -29.72 13.72 2.77
C THR A 369 -28.57 12.77 3.06
N ASN A 370 -27.95 12.80 4.24
CA ASN A 370 -27.24 11.59 4.68
C ASN A 370 -27.19 11.41 6.20
N PRO A 371 -28.29 10.92 6.81
CA PRO A 371 -28.27 10.46 8.20
C PRO A 371 -27.20 9.39 8.45
N GLU A 372 -26.78 8.63 7.43
CA GLU A 372 -25.74 7.61 7.54
C GLU A 372 -24.35 8.17 7.86
N LEU A 373 -24.00 9.37 7.36
CA LEU A 373 -22.69 9.97 7.62
C LEU A 373 -22.57 10.50 9.05
N MET A 374 -23.61 11.19 9.53
CA MET A 374 -23.67 11.68 10.92
C MET A 374 -23.78 10.52 11.91
N THR A 375 -24.53 9.48 11.55
CA THR A 375 -24.61 8.25 12.36
C THR A 375 -23.29 7.49 12.36
N SER A 376 -22.57 7.44 11.23
CA SER A 376 -21.25 6.81 11.14
C SER A 376 -20.19 7.54 11.97
N VAL A 377 -20.12 8.88 11.90
CA VAL A 377 -19.20 9.68 12.71
C VAL A 377 -19.55 9.59 14.21
N ALA A 378 -20.83 9.66 14.57
CA ALA A 378 -21.26 9.50 15.96
C ALA A 378 -21.02 8.08 16.49
N LEU A 379 -21.27 7.04 15.69
CA LEU A 379 -20.96 5.65 16.04
C LEU A 379 -19.46 5.41 16.13
N GLN A 380 -18.65 6.03 15.28
CA GLN A 380 -17.19 5.92 15.34
C GLN A 380 -16.65 6.54 16.64
N ILE A 381 -17.16 7.72 17.02
CA ILE A 381 -16.81 8.37 18.29
C ILE A 381 -17.30 7.53 19.49
N TRP A 382 -18.53 7.00 19.42
CA TRP A 382 -19.09 6.15 20.47
C TRP A 382 -18.30 4.85 20.65
N ARG A 383 -17.85 4.24 19.55
CA ARG A 383 -17.17 2.94 19.55
C ARG A 383 -15.69 3.03 19.93
N GLU A 384 -15.01 4.10 19.53
CA GLU A 384 -13.57 4.30 19.78
C GLU A 384 -13.29 4.97 21.14
N PHE A 385 -14.19 5.83 21.64
CA PHE A 385 -13.94 6.60 22.86
C PHE A 385 -14.89 6.26 24.01
N VAL A 386 -16.19 6.10 23.75
CA VAL A 386 -17.21 5.98 24.82
C VAL A 386 -17.37 4.54 25.31
N LEU A 387 -17.34 3.54 24.42
CA LEU A 387 -17.49 2.12 24.79
C LEU A 387 -16.31 1.56 25.62
N PRO A 388 -15.03 1.89 25.32
CA PRO A 388 -13.90 1.51 26.16
C PRO A 388 -13.95 2.19 27.53
N MET A 389 -14.32 3.48 27.57
CA MET A 389 -14.52 4.24 28.81
C MET A 389 -15.65 3.65 29.68
N LEU A 390 -16.80 3.28 29.10
CA LEU A 390 -17.92 2.67 29.84
C LEU A 390 -17.56 1.29 30.39
N LYS A 391 -16.82 0.49 29.62
CA LYS A 391 -16.32 -0.82 30.08
C LYS A 391 -15.26 -0.72 31.17
N GLU A 392 -14.47 0.36 31.17
CA GLU A 392 -13.57 0.68 32.29
C GLU A 392 -14.31 1.26 33.50
N LEU A 393 -15.33 2.09 33.31
CA LEU A 393 -16.17 2.65 34.39
C LEU A 393 -16.98 1.57 35.13
N ASP A 394 -17.59 0.62 34.40
CA ASP A 394 -18.39 -0.46 35.02
C ASP A 394 -17.52 -1.48 35.79
N ALA A 395 -16.20 -1.50 35.56
CA ALA A 395 -15.27 -2.47 36.16
C ALA A 395 -14.46 -1.93 37.34
N THR A 396 -14.61 -0.64 37.70
CA THR A 396 -13.67 0.05 38.60
C THR A 396 -14.41 0.83 39.69
N GLU A 397 -14.17 0.51 40.97
CA GLU A 397 -14.75 1.26 42.09
C GLU A 397 -14.23 2.72 42.14
N PRO A 398 -15.05 3.72 42.53
CA PRO A 398 -14.68 5.15 42.51
C PRO A 398 -13.42 5.52 43.30
N SER A 399 -13.01 4.68 44.26
CA SER A 399 -11.81 4.85 45.09
C SER A 399 -10.50 4.56 44.35
N GLN A 400 -10.56 3.96 43.15
CA GLN A 400 -9.39 3.49 42.40
C GLN A 400 -9.03 4.40 41.20
N PHE A 401 -9.76 5.50 40.97
CA PHE A 401 -9.40 6.46 39.94
C PHE A 401 -8.07 7.16 40.26
N SER A 402 -7.20 7.27 39.26
CA SER A 402 -5.98 8.06 39.39
C SER A 402 -6.32 9.56 39.48
N LYS A 403 -5.59 10.32 40.31
CA LYS A 403 -5.77 11.76 40.51
C LYS A 403 -5.87 12.61 39.21
N PRO A 404 -5.22 12.25 38.09
CA PRO A 404 -5.39 12.97 36.81
C PRO A 404 -6.79 12.85 36.20
N LEU A 405 -7.48 11.71 36.35
CA LEU A 405 -8.85 11.52 35.83
C LEU A 405 -9.87 12.35 36.62
N ILE A 406 -9.67 12.48 37.93
CA ILE A 406 -10.47 13.38 38.78
C ILE A 406 -10.27 14.84 38.36
N TYR A 407 -9.04 15.22 37.99
CA TYR A 407 -8.71 16.58 37.54
C TYR A 407 -9.42 16.96 36.23
N CYS A 408 -9.56 16.03 35.28
CA CYS A 408 -10.29 16.26 34.03
C CYS A 408 -11.79 16.55 34.22
N PHE A 409 -12.42 16.02 35.28
CA PHE A 409 -13.83 16.29 35.58
C PHE A 409 -14.05 17.58 36.37
N THR A 410 -13.10 18.01 37.21
CA THR A 410 -13.21 19.25 38.00
C THR A 410 -12.87 20.54 37.25
N VAL A 411 -12.18 20.49 36.11
CA VAL A 411 -11.77 21.72 35.38
C VAL A 411 -12.91 22.31 34.54
N ASN A 412 -14.04 21.62 34.39
CA ASN A 412 -15.18 22.10 33.59
C ASN A 412 -16.23 22.93 34.35
N SER A 413 -15.98 23.35 35.61
CA SER A 413 -16.94 24.17 36.39
C SER A 413 -16.53 25.62 36.65
N HIS A 414 -15.47 26.14 36.03
CA HIS A 414 -15.12 27.57 36.15
C HIS A 414 -14.80 28.20 34.79
N PHE A 415 -15.82 28.31 33.94
CA PHE A 415 -15.84 29.31 32.87
C PHE A 415 -16.67 30.50 33.35
N SER A 416 -16.00 31.61 33.68
CA SER A 416 -16.61 32.94 33.69
C SER A 416 -15.52 34.01 33.59
N SER A 417 -15.62 34.81 32.52
CA SER A 417 -15.11 36.18 32.39
C SER A 417 -13.58 36.38 32.31
N VAL A 418 -13.08 36.84 31.17
CA VAL A 418 -12.66 38.25 30.90
C VAL A 418 -12.09 38.33 29.47
N ALA A 419 -12.49 39.36 28.74
CA ALA A 419 -12.03 39.76 27.42
C ALA A 419 -10.81 40.70 27.48
N GLY A 420 -10.00 40.75 26.42
CA GLY A 420 -9.16 41.91 26.08
C GLY A 420 -7.80 41.59 25.42
N PRO A 421 -7.27 42.47 24.54
CA PRO A 421 -6.38 42.16 23.41
C PRO A 421 -4.92 42.64 23.59
N ASP A 422 -3.98 42.21 22.73
CA ASP A 422 -3.03 43.10 21.99
C ASP A 422 -1.89 42.38 21.25
N ALA A 423 -1.26 43.14 20.35
CA ALA A 423 -0.41 42.86 19.19
C ALA A 423 1.06 42.41 19.45
N GLY A 424 1.75 41.97 18.37
CA GLY A 424 3.16 42.32 18.15
C GLY A 424 4.13 41.26 17.59
N PHE A 425 4.45 41.40 16.29
CA PHE A 425 5.73 41.20 15.56
C PHE A 425 6.87 40.27 16.07
N GLY A 426 7.52 39.57 15.13
CA GLY A 426 8.97 39.29 15.19
C GLY A 426 9.45 38.02 14.47
N SER A 427 10.20 38.19 13.38
CA SER A 427 10.83 37.15 12.56
C SER A 427 12.09 36.53 13.18
N THR A 428 12.49 35.33 12.75
CA THR A 428 13.72 35.07 11.97
C THR A 428 14.03 33.56 11.87
N ALA A 429 14.47 33.16 10.68
CA ALA A 429 14.86 31.82 10.30
C ALA A 429 16.38 31.61 10.43
N SER A 430 16.80 30.35 10.60
CA SER A 430 18.12 29.89 10.17
C SER A 430 18.04 28.40 9.75
N LEU A 431 18.04 28.15 8.44
CA LEU A 431 18.21 26.83 7.82
C LEU A 431 19.57 26.81 7.13
N SER A 432 20.41 25.85 7.53
CA SER A 432 21.75 25.62 7.01
C SER A 432 21.73 24.86 5.68
N LYS A 433 22.55 25.37 4.75
CA LYS A 433 22.87 24.86 3.40
C LYS A 433 23.43 23.43 3.40
N VAL A 434 23.05 22.65 2.38
CA VAL A 434 23.86 21.56 1.81
C VAL A 434 23.87 21.74 0.29
N SER A 435 25.08 21.85 -0.26
CA SER A 435 25.40 22.04 -1.67
C SER A 435 25.96 20.74 -2.27
N PHE A 436 25.53 20.37 -3.47
CA PHE A 436 26.20 19.39 -4.32
C PHE A 436 26.47 20.02 -5.68
N THR A 437 27.75 20.22 -5.99
CA THR A 437 28.28 20.53 -7.32
C THR A 437 28.89 19.26 -7.91
N CYS A 438 28.52 18.91 -9.14
CA CYS A 438 29.28 17.94 -9.94
C CYS A 438 29.58 18.56 -11.31
N SER A 439 30.84 18.91 -11.51
CA SER A 439 31.43 19.34 -12.77
C SER A 439 32.03 18.12 -13.46
N ILE A 440 31.60 17.82 -14.69
CA ILE A 440 32.23 16.81 -15.55
C ILE A 440 32.93 17.54 -16.69
N SER A 441 34.25 17.42 -16.71
CA SER A 441 35.14 17.89 -17.76
C SER A 441 35.17 16.89 -18.93
N ASN A 442 34.91 17.39 -20.14
CA ASN A 442 35.16 16.72 -21.41
C ASN A 442 36.64 16.35 -21.59
N ARG A 443 36.90 15.12 -22.06
CA ARG A 443 37.98 14.84 -23.02
C ARG A 443 37.64 13.62 -23.87
N SER A 444 37.59 13.87 -25.16
CA SER A 444 37.37 12.98 -26.30
C SER A 444 38.66 12.28 -26.73
N ASP A 445 38.55 11.01 -27.13
CA ASP A 445 39.44 10.35 -28.09
C ASP A 445 38.61 9.38 -28.95
N PRO A 446 38.55 9.54 -30.28
CA PRO A 446 37.88 8.60 -31.18
C PRO A 446 38.91 7.85 -32.04
N ASN A 447 39.00 6.53 -31.92
CA ASN A 447 39.16 5.64 -33.07
C ASN A 447 39.26 4.15 -32.69
N ALA A 448 38.73 3.33 -33.59
CA ALA A 448 38.68 1.87 -33.66
C ALA A 448 37.48 1.19 -32.95
N GLN A 449 36.83 0.27 -33.69
CA GLN A 449 35.74 -0.65 -33.31
C GLN A 449 34.25 -0.28 -33.54
N ASN A 450 33.86 0.50 -34.57
CA ASN A 450 32.43 0.81 -34.78
C ASN A 450 31.65 0.00 -35.85
N ASP A 451 32.29 -0.76 -36.74
CA ASP A 451 31.53 -1.35 -37.88
C ASP A 451 30.88 -2.71 -37.59
N VAL A 452 31.41 -3.50 -36.64
CA VAL A 452 30.85 -4.83 -36.31
C VAL A 452 29.75 -4.76 -35.23
N ALA A 453 29.72 -3.69 -34.43
CA ALA A 453 28.70 -3.47 -33.41
C ALA A 453 27.37 -2.96 -34.00
N MET A 454 27.42 -2.10 -35.03
CA MET A 454 26.23 -1.53 -35.67
C MET A 454 25.33 -2.57 -36.35
N GLY A 455 25.90 -3.62 -36.96
CA GLY A 455 25.12 -4.71 -37.57
C GLY A 455 24.32 -5.53 -36.56
N ASN A 456 24.92 -5.86 -35.42
CA ASN A 456 24.27 -6.61 -34.33
C ASN A 456 23.23 -5.77 -33.56
N ILE A 457 23.35 -4.44 -33.56
CA ILE A 457 22.37 -3.55 -32.96
C ILE A 457 21.11 -3.50 -33.83
N ASN A 458 21.25 -3.38 -35.15
CA ASN A 458 20.10 -3.34 -36.07
C ASN A 458 19.25 -4.63 -36.06
N GLU A 459 19.86 -5.82 -35.95
CA GLU A 459 19.11 -7.08 -35.86
C GLU A 459 18.34 -7.21 -34.52
N ARG A 460 18.97 -6.83 -33.40
CA ARG A 460 18.32 -6.80 -32.09
C ARG A 460 17.22 -5.74 -32.02
N ASP A 461 17.42 -4.64 -32.72
CA ASP A 461 16.46 -3.54 -32.86
C ASP A 461 15.19 -3.98 -33.58
N HIS A 462 15.31 -4.72 -34.69
CA HIS A 462 14.16 -5.28 -35.40
C HIS A 462 13.40 -6.31 -34.57
N LEU A 463 14.09 -7.10 -33.75
CA LEU A 463 13.47 -8.07 -32.85
C LEU A 463 12.67 -7.38 -31.74
N ILE A 464 13.23 -6.34 -31.12
CA ILE A 464 12.55 -5.56 -30.08
C ILE A 464 11.34 -4.81 -30.65
N ASP A 465 11.46 -4.19 -31.83
CA ASP A 465 10.34 -3.52 -32.48
C ASP A 465 9.22 -4.51 -32.84
N HIS A 466 9.56 -5.75 -33.26
CA HIS A 466 8.58 -6.81 -33.50
C HIS A 466 7.90 -7.30 -32.22
N GLU A 467 8.65 -7.44 -31.11
CA GLU A 467 8.09 -7.80 -29.81
C GLU A 467 7.20 -6.70 -29.23
N GLU A 468 7.59 -5.42 -29.35
CA GLU A 468 6.77 -4.26 -28.97
C GLU A 468 5.47 -4.24 -29.77
N GLU A 469 5.54 -4.43 -31.09
CA GLU A 469 4.35 -4.44 -31.95
C GLU A 469 3.43 -5.63 -31.63
N LYS A 470 4.00 -6.79 -31.30
CA LYS A 470 3.25 -7.96 -30.84
C LYS A 470 2.57 -7.70 -29.50
N LEU A 471 3.25 -7.09 -28.54
CA LEU A 471 2.67 -6.71 -27.24
C LEU A 471 1.59 -5.64 -27.39
N CYS A 472 1.83 -4.61 -28.21
CA CYS A 472 0.86 -3.56 -28.51
C CYS A 472 -0.38 -4.15 -29.20
N ARG A 473 -0.22 -5.09 -30.13
CA ARG A 473 -1.38 -5.81 -30.71
C ARG A 473 -2.11 -6.67 -29.67
N GLN A 474 -1.40 -7.32 -28.73
CA GLN A 474 -2.03 -8.07 -27.65
C GLN A 474 -2.78 -7.17 -26.65
N LEU A 475 -2.30 -5.95 -26.42
CA LEU A 475 -2.92 -4.96 -25.52
C LEU A 475 -4.02 -4.14 -26.20
N MET A 476 -3.92 -3.89 -27.51
CA MET A 476 -4.90 -3.15 -28.33
C MET A 476 -5.92 -4.04 -29.02
N ALA A 477 -5.73 -5.37 -29.02
CA ALA A 477 -6.78 -6.32 -29.36
C ALA A 477 -7.82 -6.33 -28.24
N ILE A 478 -8.59 -5.26 -28.16
CA ILE A 478 -9.96 -5.30 -27.67
C ILE A 478 -10.77 -5.46 -28.94
N PRO A 479 -11.16 -6.69 -29.34
CA PRO A 479 -12.27 -6.80 -30.24
C PRO A 479 -13.48 -6.31 -29.44
N GLU A 480 -13.93 -5.08 -29.66
CA GLU A 480 -15.37 -4.82 -29.70
C GLU A 480 -15.91 -5.63 -30.89
N GLN A 481 -15.97 -6.95 -30.72
CA GLN A 481 -16.63 -7.80 -31.69
C GLN A 481 -17.88 -8.33 -31.02
N ASP A 482 -19.01 -8.02 -31.65
CA ASP A 482 -20.30 -8.68 -31.51
C ASP A 482 -20.19 -10.15 -31.94
N LEU A 483 -19.27 -10.90 -31.33
CA LEU A 483 -19.09 -12.32 -31.58
C LEU A 483 -20.17 -13.06 -30.79
N GLU A 484 -21.14 -13.59 -31.53
CA GLU A 484 -22.10 -14.56 -31.01
C GLU A 484 -21.34 -15.71 -30.34
N SER A 485 -21.56 -15.93 -29.04
CA SER A 485 -20.88 -16.98 -28.26
C SER A 485 -21.90 -17.90 -27.57
N GLU A 486 -21.53 -19.15 -27.35
CA GLU A 486 -22.35 -20.11 -26.59
C GLU A 486 -22.44 -19.72 -25.12
N VAL A 487 -21.39 -19.11 -24.56
CA VAL A 487 -21.30 -18.73 -23.15
C VAL A 487 -20.80 -17.29 -22.99
N PRO A 488 -21.09 -16.62 -21.86
CA PRO A 488 -20.55 -15.28 -21.60
C PRO A 488 -19.02 -15.25 -21.66
N ALA A 489 -18.47 -14.23 -22.32
CA ALA A 489 -17.04 -13.99 -22.41
C ALA A 489 -16.44 -13.66 -21.02
N PRO A 490 -15.13 -13.91 -20.80
CA PRO A 490 -14.47 -13.50 -19.58
C PRO A 490 -14.47 -11.97 -19.46
N PRO A 491 -14.52 -11.42 -18.24
CA PRO A 491 -14.57 -9.98 -18.05
C PRO A 491 -13.21 -9.34 -18.34
N ILE A 492 -13.21 -8.11 -18.86
CA ILE A 492 -12.01 -7.37 -19.24
C ILE A 492 -11.47 -6.63 -18.01
N VAL A 493 -10.20 -6.81 -17.67
CA VAL A 493 -9.57 -6.06 -16.57
C VAL A 493 -9.35 -4.61 -16.99
N ILE A 494 -9.88 -3.66 -16.22
CA ILE A 494 -9.70 -2.21 -16.46
C ILE A 494 -8.55 -1.67 -15.64
N SER A 495 -8.60 -1.92 -14.32
CA SER A 495 -7.60 -1.46 -13.38
C SER A 495 -7.37 -2.52 -12.32
N ARG A 496 -6.18 -2.52 -11.72
CA ARG A 496 -5.85 -3.46 -10.65
C ARG A 496 -4.96 -2.79 -9.63
N SER A 497 -5.17 -3.15 -8.38
CA SER A 497 -4.37 -2.75 -7.24
C SER A 497 -3.91 -3.99 -6.48
N SER A 498 -3.12 -3.77 -5.44
CA SER A 498 -2.68 -4.79 -4.49
C SER A 498 -3.82 -5.46 -3.72
N SER A 499 -5.03 -4.87 -3.70
CA SER A 499 -6.15 -5.35 -2.88
C SER A 499 -7.51 -5.37 -3.57
N ALA A 500 -7.60 -4.89 -4.80
CA ALA A 500 -8.83 -4.86 -5.58
C ALA A 500 -8.55 -4.86 -7.09
N ILE A 501 -9.43 -5.48 -7.86
CA ILE A 501 -9.38 -5.53 -9.33
C ILE A 501 -10.72 -5.05 -9.85
N THR A 502 -10.69 -4.09 -10.78
CA THR A 502 -11.89 -3.60 -11.47
C THR A 502 -11.97 -4.22 -12.85
N VAL A 503 -13.12 -4.80 -13.16
CA VAL A 503 -13.38 -5.47 -14.43
C VAL A 503 -14.62 -4.89 -15.12
N LYS A 504 -14.62 -4.95 -16.45
CA LYS A 504 -15.75 -4.64 -17.33
C LYS A 504 -16.38 -5.93 -17.80
N VAL A 505 -17.68 -6.07 -17.59
CA VAL A 505 -18.46 -7.15 -18.19
C VAL A 505 -18.68 -6.86 -19.67
N VAL A 506 -18.43 -7.86 -20.51
CA VAL A 506 -18.75 -7.82 -21.95
C VAL A 506 -20.22 -8.22 -22.13
N GLU A 507 -20.96 -7.48 -22.94
CA GLU A 507 -22.36 -7.80 -23.22
C GLU A 507 -22.47 -9.14 -23.94
N TYR A 508 -23.29 -10.02 -23.36
CA TYR A 508 -23.45 -11.39 -23.86
C TYR A 508 -24.54 -11.47 -24.93
N HIS A 509 -24.12 -11.92 -26.12
CA HIS A 509 -24.98 -12.20 -27.26
C HIS A 509 -24.99 -13.72 -27.53
N PRO A 510 -26.07 -14.44 -27.16
CA PRO A 510 -26.11 -15.90 -27.30
C PRO A 510 -26.11 -16.32 -28.77
N SER A 511 -25.17 -17.18 -29.17
CA SER A 511 -25.17 -17.80 -30.50
C SER A 511 -26.35 -18.78 -30.67
N ILE A 512 -26.73 -19.46 -29.59
CA ILE A 512 -27.74 -20.51 -29.57
C ILE A 512 -29.14 -19.93 -29.87
N PRO A 513 -29.84 -20.39 -30.94
CA PRO A 513 -31.11 -19.81 -31.39
C PRO A 513 -32.24 -19.81 -30.35
N SER A 514 -32.29 -20.81 -29.46
CA SER A 514 -33.29 -20.90 -28.39
C SER A 514 -33.09 -19.84 -27.30
N LEU A 515 -31.83 -19.39 -27.10
CA LEU A 515 -31.47 -18.42 -26.08
C LEU A 515 -31.50 -16.98 -26.61
N ARG A 516 -31.43 -16.75 -27.94
CA ARG A 516 -31.57 -15.40 -28.53
C ARG A 516 -32.88 -14.69 -28.15
N LYS A 517 -33.92 -15.44 -27.79
CA LYS A 517 -35.21 -14.90 -27.32
C LYS A 517 -35.19 -14.51 -25.84
N LYS A 518 -34.23 -15.01 -25.04
CA LYS A 518 -34.06 -14.63 -23.64
C LYS A 518 -33.23 -13.36 -23.56
N ARG A 519 -33.86 -12.25 -23.15
CA ARG A 519 -33.17 -10.97 -22.95
C ARG A 519 -32.43 -11.00 -21.61
N VAL A 520 -31.15 -10.64 -21.63
CA VAL A 520 -30.34 -10.49 -20.41
C VAL A 520 -30.83 -9.27 -19.63
N LEU A 521 -31.11 -9.42 -18.34
CA LEU A 521 -31.50 -8.33 -17.44
C LEU A 521 -30.29 -7.77 -16.68
N TYR A 522 -29.43 -8.65 -16.15
CA TYR A 522 -28.23 -8.28 -15.40
C TYR A 522 -27.18 -9.38 -15.47
N TYR A 523 -25.97 -9.02 -15.04
CA TYR A 523 -24.83 -9.92 -14.92
C TYR A 523 -24.38 -10.06 -13.47
N MET A 524 -23.74 -11.18 -13.14
CA MET A 524 -23.00 -11.34 -11.89
C MET A 524 -21.59 -11.84 -12.19
N ILE A 525 -20.63 -11.37 -11.42
CA ILE A 525 -19.23 -11.79 -11.55
C ILE A 525 -18.87 -12.71 -10.40
N PHE A 526 -18.08 -13.73 -10.70
CA PHE A 526 -17.55 -14.68 -9.74
C PHE A 526 -16.02 -14.68 -9.83
N ALA A 527 -15.35 -14.87 -8.69
CA ALA A 527 -13.89 -14.81 -8.62
C ALA A 527 -13.34 -15.76 -7.57
N LYS A 528 -12.12 -16.28 -7.81
CA LYS A 528 -11.39 -17.10 -6.84
C LYS A 528 -9.86 -17.03 -7.07
N PRO A 529 -9.05 -17.43 -6.08
CA PRO A 529 -7.60 -17.57 -6.28
C PRO A 529 -7.28 -18.58 -7.38
N ALA A 530 -6.30 -18.24 -8.23
CA ALA A 530 -5.78 -19.13 -9.25
C ALA A 530 -5.00 -20.30 -8.61
N GLY A 531 -5.06 -21.48 -9.21
CA GLY A 531 -4.40 -22.69 -8.69
C GLY A 531 -5.29 -23.61 -7.84
N ALA A 532 -6.56 -23.28 -7.64
CA ALA A 532 -7.53 -24.14 -6.95
C ALA A 532 -8.01 -25.39 -7.75
N GLY A 533 -7.31 -25.77 -8.82
CA GLY A 533 -7.53 -27.00 -9.61
C GLY A 533 -8.86 -27.12 -10.36
N THR A 534 -9.72 -26.10 -10.33
CA THR A 534 -11.07 -26.11 -10.92
C THR A 534 -11.34 -24.79 -11.64
N ALA A 535 -12.29 -24.73 -12.58
CA ALA A 535 -12.78 -23.47 -13.17
C ALA A 535 -13.62 -22.66 -12.17
N VAL A 536 -13.84 -21.37 -12.44
CA VAL A 536 -14.73 -20.52 -11.61
C VAL A 536 -16.16 -21.08 -11.65
N SER A 537 -16.86 -21.04 -10.52
CA SER A 537 -18.24 -21.53 -10.41
C SER A 537 -19.13 -20.51 -9.72
N THR A 538 -20.44 -20.74 -9.71
CA THR A 538 -21.42 -19.90 -8.99
C THR A 538 -21.21 -19.88 -7.46
N ASN A 539 -20.45 -20.85 -6.92
CA ASN A 539 -20.07 -20.88 -5.50
C ASN A 539 -18.83 -20.01 -5.19
N SER A 540 -18.18 -19.44 -6.21
CA SER A 540 -16.99 -18.58 -6.06
C SER A 540 -17.41 -17.13 -5.75
N ASN A 541 -18.07 -16.95 -4.61
CA ASN A 541 -18.74 -15.72 -4.21
C ASN A 541 -18.24 -15.10 -2.87
N LEU A 542 -17.08 -15.54 -2.39
CA LEU A 542 -16.53 -15.13 -1.08
C LEU A 542 -15.94 -13.71 -1.08
N LEU A 543 -15.60 -13.18 -2.25
CA LEU A 543 -14.92 -11.89 -2.39
C LEU A 543 -15.94 -10.76 -2.51
N ALA A 544 -15.66 -9.61 -1.91
CA ALA A 544 -16.53 -8.45 -2.01
C ALA A 544 -16.63 -7.99 -3.47
N GLY A 545 -17.84 -7.70 -3.95
CA GLY A 545 -18.10 -7.38 -5.36
C GLY A 545 -18.42 -8.60 -6.25
N THR A 546 -18.27 -9.83 -5.75
CA THR A 546 -18.76 -11.03 -6.44
C THR A 546 -20.21 -11.34 -6.10
N ALA A 547 -20.91 -12.07 -6.99
CA ALA A 547 -22.33 -12.43 -6.87
C ALA A 547 -23.30 -11.26 -6.65
N SER A 548 -22.89 -10.03 -6.97
CA SER A 548 -23.73 -8.83 -6.96
C SER A 548 -24.27 -8.57 -8.38
N PRO A 549 -25.56 -8.22 -8.54
CA PRO A 549 -26.14 -7.94 -9.86
C PRO A 549 -25.60 -6.62 -10.43
N VAL A 550 -25.33 -6.62 -11.73
CA VAL A 550 -24.78 -5.52 -12.51
C VAL A 550 -25.66 -5.27 -13.73
N TYR A 551 -26.17 -4.05 -13.86
CA TYR A 551 -27.17 -3.72 -14.87
C TYR A 551 -26.57 -2.85 -15.99
N PRO A 552 -26.82 -3.18 -17.27
CA PRO A 552 -26.50 -2.29 -18.38
C PRO A 552 -27.13 -0.89 -18.20
N PRO A 553 -26.46 0.22 -18.56
CA PRO A 553 -25.17 0.29 -19.26
C PRO A 553 -23.93 0.29 -18.33
N ARG A 554 -24.12 0.23 -17.01
CA ARG A 554 -23.01 0.29 -16.03
C ARG A 554 -22.45 -1.11 -15.75
N LEU A 555 -21.53 -1.55 -16.61
CA LEU A 555 -20.96 -2.90 -16.58
C LEU A 555 -19.59 -2.99 -15.88
N HIS A 556 -19.23 -2.00 -15.06
CA HIS A 556 -17.98 -2.02 -14.28
C HIS A 556 -18.23 -2.54 -12.88
N VAL A 557 -17.36 -3.46 -12.43
CA VAL A 557 -17.41 -4.06 -11.10
C VAL A 557 -16.02 -4.06 -10.50
N THR A 558 -15.93 -3.62 -9.26
CA THR A 558 -14.69 -3.71 -8.47
C THR A 558 -14.80 -4.86 -7.49
N ILE A 559 -13.94 -5.87 -7.65
CA ILE A 559 -13.76 -6.95 -6.68
C ILE A 559 -12.70 -6.51 -5.67
N SER A 560 -13.05 -6.44 -4.39
CA SER A 560 -12.16 -5.99 -3.30
C SER A 560 -11.89 -7.08 -2.27
N GLY A 561 -10.90 -6.81 -1.40
CA GLY A 561 -10.46 -7.76 -0.36
C GLY A 561 -9.43 -8.79 -0.83
N LEU A 562 -8.85 -8.58 -2.03
CA LEU A 562 -7.84 -9.45 -2.60
C LEU A 562 -6.55 -9.44 -1.77
N LEU A 563 -5.81 -10.53 -1.85
CA LEU A 563 -4.48 -10.62 -1.24
C LEU A 563 -3.40 -10.12 -2.23
N PRO A 564 -2.47 -9.27 -1.78
CA PRO A 564 -1.40 -8.76 -2.63
C PRO A 564 -0.54 -9.88 -3.20
N ASN A 565 -0.13 -9.74 -4.45
CA ASN A 565 0.68 -10.70 -5.21
C ASN A 565 0.06 -12.09 -5.38
N GLU A 566 -1.22 -12.28 -5.03
CA GLU A 566 -1.95 -13.48 -5.40
C GLU A 566 -2.63 -13.31 -6.76
N SER A 567 -2.70 -14.41 -7.52
CA SER A 567 -3.40 -14.47 -8.79
C SER A 567 -4.86 -14.85 -8.58
N TYR A 568 -5.77 -14.19 -9.28
CA TYR A 568 -7.20 -14.46 -9.27
C TYR A 568 -7.74 -14.72 -10.68
N VAL A 569 -8.75 -15.56 -10.78
CA VAL A 569 -9.46 -15.84 -12.04
C VAL A 569 -10.92 -15.43 -11.90
N PHE A 570 -11.51 -14.94 -13.00
CA PHE A 570 -12.85 -14.36 -13.02
C PHE A 570 -13.75 -15.04 -14.05
N ALA A 571 -15.06 -15.07 -13.80
CA ALA A 571 -16.05 -15.47 -14.80
C ALA A 571 -17.35 -14.68 -14.62
N VAL A 572 -18.11 -14.55 -15.70
CA VAL A 572 -19.39 -13.81 -15.73
C VAL A 572 -20.55 -14.78 -15.91
N ALA A 573 -21.66 -14.53 -15.22
CA ALA A 573 -22.94 -15.19 -15.43
C ALA A 573 -24.00 -14.18 -15.86
N ALA A 574 -24.83 -14.55 -16.84
CA ALA A 574 -25.93 -13.73 -17.36
C ALA A 574 -27.28 -14.23 -16.82
N PHE A 575 -28.16 -13.32 -16.41
CA PHE A 575 -29.48 -13.66 -15.85
C PHE A 575 -30.60 -13.01 -16.65
N ASP A 576 -31.72 -13.73 -16.77
CA ASP A 576 -32.93 -13.23 -17.44
C ASP A 576 -33.89 -12.49 -16.48
N SER A 577 -35.03 -12.04 -17.00
CA SER A 577 -36.05 -11.34 -16.20
C SER A 577 -36.76 -12.21 -15.15
N LYS A 578 -36.57 -13.53 -15.18
CA LYS A 578 -37.07 -14.47 -14.17
C LYS A 578 -36.01 -14.77 -13.09
N HIS A 579 -34.86 -14.09 -13.13
CA HIS A 579 -33.70 -14.36 -12.29
C HIS A 579 -33.10 -15.76 -12.50
N GLU A 580 -33.33 -16.38 -13.66
CA GLU A 580 -32.74 -17.65 -14.03
C GLU A 580 -31.42 -17.44 -14.77
N LEU A 581 -30.45 -18.33 -14.51
CA LEU A 581 -29.17 -18.35 -15.21
C LEU A 581 -29.42 -18.68 -16.69
N ILE A 582 -28.89 -17.85 -17.58
CA ILE A 582 -28.94 -18.09 -19.02
C ILE A 582 -27.80 -19.07 -19.37
N HIS A 583 -28.17 -20.31 -19.68
CA HIS A 583 -27.27 -21.41 -20.06
C HIS A 583 -26.33 -21.87 -18.94
N SER A 584 -25.22 -21.17 -18.72
CA SER A 584 -24.15 -21.55 -17.78
C SER A 584 -23.32 -20.33 -17.36
N ILE A 585 -22.42 -20.53 -16.40
CA ILE A 585 -21.34 -19.57 -16.14
C ILE A 585 -20.45 -19.47 -17.38
N GLY A 586 -19.93 -18.26 -17.62
CA GLY A 586 -19.03 -17.93 -18.72
C GLY A 586 -17.64 -18.53 -18.56
N GLU A 587 -16.82 -18.28 -19.57
CA GLU A 587 -15.43 -18.72 -19.58
C GLU A 587 -14.64 -18.10 -18.42
N THR A 588 -13.70 -18.89 -17.89
CA THR A 588 -12.79 -18.42 -16.85
C THR A 588 -11.68 -17.60 -17.50
N SER A 589 -11.44 -16.40 -16.99
CA SER A 589 -10.37 -15.52 -17.47
C SER A 589 -8.99 -16.10 -17.22
N GLU A 590 -8.00 -15.58 -17.94
CA GLU A 590 -6.58 -15.75 -17.58
C GLU A 590 -6.31 -15.27 -16.14
N PRO A 591 -5.36 -15.87 -15.41
CA PRO A 591 -5.01 -15.45 -14.05
C PRO A 591 -4.48 -14.02 -14.00
N VAL A 592 -5.09 -13.19 -13.16
CA VAL A 592 -4.71 -11.79 -12.94
C VAL A 592 -4.10 -11.64 -11.56
N VAL A 593 -2.85 -11.20 -11.49
CA VAL A 593 -2.16 -10.92 -10.22
C VAL A 593 -2.68 -9.62 -9.60
N ALA A 594 -3.04 -9.65 -8.32
CA ALA A 594 -3.41 -8.48 -7.52
C ALA A 594 -2.16 -7.69 -7.10
N LEU A 595 -1.65 -6.86 -8.01
CA LEU A 595 -0.51 -5.97 -7.80
C LEU A 595 -0.81 -4.61 -8.43
N ASN A 596 -0.13 -3.56 -7.96
CA ASN A 596 -0.18 -2.25 -8.60
C ASN A 596 0.66 -2.34 -9.89
N PRO A 597 0.06 -2.20 -11.09
CA PRO A 597 0.81 -2.27 -12.33
C PRO A 597 1.72 -1.06 -12.42
N LEU A 598 2.91 -1.22 -13.01
CA LEU A 598 3.73 -0.08 -13.36
C LEU A 598 3.02 0.66 -14.52
N PRO A 599 2.62 1.94 -14.36
CA PRO A 599 1.88 2.64 -15.41
C PRO A 599 2.69 2.73 -16.70
N LEU A 600 2.09 2.37 -17.84
CA LEU A 600 2.76 2.37 -19.14
C LEU A 600 3.39 3.73 -19.48
N ALA A 601 2.72 4.82 -19.12
CA ALA A 601 3.25 6.16 -19.26
C ALA A 601 4.59 6.35 -18.52
N MET A 602 4.77 5.78 -17.32
CA MET A 602 6.06 5.81 -16.64
C MET A 602 7.12 4.98 -17.36
N CYS A 603 6.76 3.77 -17.82
CA CYS A 603 7.69 2.92 -18.57
C CYS A 603 8.24 3.65 -19.80
N TYR A 604 7.35 4.24 -20.60
CA TYR A 604 7.74 5.01 -21.78
C TYR A 604 8.51 6.28 -21.43
N GLY A 605 8.20 6.95 -20.32
CA GLY A 605 8.95 8.11 -19.85
C GLY A 605 10.38 7.79 -19.44
N TYR A 606 10.58 6.74 -18.64
CA TYR A 606 11.91 6.27 -18.27
C TYR A 606 12.68 5.75 -19.48
N LEU A 607 12.02 5.03 -20.39
CA LEU A 607 12.62 4.58 -21.64
C LEU A 607 13.06 5.75 -22.51
N ALA A 608 12.20 6.76 -22.70
CA ALA A 608 12.53 7.95 -23.47
C ALA A 608 13.76 8.66 -22.90
N LYS A 609 13.81 8.83 -21.57
CA LYS A 609 14.95 9.43 -20.89
C LYS A 609 16.23 8.60 -21.06
N ALA A 610 16.17 7.30 -20.81
CA ALA A 610 17.33 6.42 -20.94
C ALA A 610 17.87 6.38 -22.38
N CYS A 611 16.99 6.32 -23.39
CA CYS A 611 17.37 6.40 -24.80
C CYS A 611 18.01 7.75 -25.13
N TYR A 612 17.48 8.84 -24.58
CA TYR A 612 18.03 10.18 -24.78
C TYR A 612 19.42 10.33 -24.14
N ASP A 613 19.62 9.82 -22.93
CA ASP A 613 20.92 9.85 -22.23
C ASP A 613 21.99 9.04 -22.97
N VAL A 614 21.60 7.97 -23.67
CA VAL A 614 22.47 7.13 -24.52
C VAL A 614 22.57 7.65 -25.97
N GLN A 615 22.01 8.84 -26.25
CA GLN A 615 22.03 9.51 -27.57
C GLN A 615 21.28 8.75 -28.69
N LEU A 616 20.34 7.87 -28.35
CA LEU A 616 19.46 7.17 -29.29
C LEU A 616 18.20 8.00 -29.60
N ALA A 617 18.39 9.12 -30.33
CA ALA A 617 17.36 10.14 -30.52
C ALA A 617 16.05 9.64 -31.18
N THR A 618 16.13 8.73 -32.16
CA THR A 618 14.94 8.20 -32.85
C THR A 618 14.03 7.41 -31.90
N ARG A 619 14.62 6.53 -31.08
CA ARG A 619 13.92 5.73 -30.08
C ARG A 619 13.39 6.59 -28.93
N ALA A 620 14.19 7.56 -28.48
CA ALA A 620 13.77 8.54 -27.48
C ALA A 620 12.53 9.31 -27.95
N ASN A 621 12.51 9.77 -29.22
CA ASN A 621 11.37 10.45 -29.82
C ASN A 621 10.15 9.52 -29.96
N LYS A 622 10.32 8.26 -30.36
CA LYS A 622 9.22 7.28 -30.44
C LYS A 622 8.55 7.09 -29.08
N ALA A 623 9.35 6.86 -28.03
CA ALA A 623 8.86 6.70 -26.66
C ALA A 623 8.24 7.99 -26.09
N ALA A 624 8.86 9.15 -26.35
CA ALA A 624 8.32 10.44 -25.94
C ALA A 624 7.00 10.79 -26.65
N THR A 625 6.83 10.37 -27.91
CA THR A 625 5.61 10.57 -28.69
C THR A 625 4.41 9.87 -28.04
N TYR A 626 4.61 8.70 -27.42
CA TYR A 626 3.55 8.01 -26.68
C TYR A 626 3.00 8.89 -25.54
N LEU A 627 3.89 9.48 -24.74
CA LEU A 627 3.53 10.39 -23.65
C LEU A 627 2.91 11.69 -24.15
N TYR A 628 3.43 12.24 -25.25
CA TYR A 628 2.88 13.42 -25.90
C TYR A 628 1.43 13.20 -26.35
N ASN A 629 1.14 12.08 -27.02
CA ASN A 629 -0.22 11.75 -27.48
C ASN A 629 -1.22 11.55 -26.32
N ALA A 630 -0.72 11.11 -25.16
CA ALA A 630 -1.54 10.93 -23.96
C ALA A 630 -2.05 12.27 -23.39
N VAL A 631 -1.27 13.35 -23.52
CA VAL A 631 -1.60 14.67 -22.93
C VAL A 631 -2.01 15.73 -23.94
N VAL A 632 -1.78 15.53 -25.25
CA VAL A 632 -2.09 16.53 -26.29
C VAL A 632 -3.28 16.11 -27.14
N SER A 633 -4.13 17.09 -27.47
CA SER A 633 -5.18 17.01 -28.49
C SER A 633 -4.77 17.78 -29.74
N HIS A 634 -5.13 17.21 -30.88
CA HIS A 634 -4.94 17.79 -32.22
C HIS A 634 -6.23 18.40 -32.78
N ASP A 635 -7.33 18.38 -32.01
CA ASP A 635 -8.61 18.94 -32.43
C ASP A 635 -8.52 20.47 -32.44
N CYS A 636 -8.36 21.03 -33.63
CA CYS A 636 -8.57 22.44 -33.88
C CYS A 636 -10.06 22.67 -34.21
N ASP A 637 -10.77 23.40 -33.35
CA ASP A 637 -12.15 23.85 -33.63
C ASP A 637 -12.21 24.64 -34.94
N GLY A 638 -12.55 23.96 -36.04
CA GLY A 638 -13.16 24.51 -37.27
C GLY A 638 -12.42 25.59 -38.06
N ARG A 639 -11.18 25.99 -37.74
CA ARG A 639 -10.46 27.06 -38.46
C ARG A 639 -9.50 26.50 -39.51
N PRO A 640 -9.54 26.97 -40.78
CA PRO A 640 -8.59 26.59 -41.82
C PRO A 640 -7.13 26.94 -41.45
N SER A 641 -6.19 26.06 -41.82
CA SER A 641 -4.76 26.09 -41.42
C SER A 641 -3.98 27.36 -41.80
N TRP A 642 -4.48 28.18 -42.72
CA TRP A 642 -3.89 29.47 -43.13
C TRP A 642 -4.42 30.65 -42.32
N MET A 643 -5.49 30.44 -41.53
CA MET A 643 -6.18 31.46 -40.73
C MET A 643 -5.86 31.37 -39.23
N ALA A 644 -5.15 30.31 -38.80
CA ALA A 644 -4.78 30.07 -37.41
C ALA A 644 -3.25 30.05 -37.26
N ASN A 645 -2.73 30.83 -36.30
CA ASN A 645 -1.31 30.80 -35.93
C ASN A 645 -0.91 29.34 -35.59
N PRO A 646 0.17 28.77 -36.17
CA PRO A 646 0.62 27.40 -35.90
C PRO A 646 0.77 27.07 -34.41
N PHE A 647 1.03 28.09 -33.59
CA PHE A 647 1.08 27.98 -32.13
C PHE A 647 -0.23 27.46 -31.51
N TYR A 648 -1.40 27.67 -32.11
CA TYR A 648 -2.69 27.22 -31.57
C TYR A 648 -3.18 25.87 -32.11
N ARG A 649 -2.38 25.16 -32.91
CA ARG A 649 -2.77 23.86 -33.52
C ARG A 649 -2.90 22.72 -32.53
N GLN A 650 -2.28 22.86 -31.36
CA GLN A 650 -2.19 21.81 -30.35
C GLN A 650 -2.68 22.36 -29.01
N ALA A 651 -3.51 21.57 -28.33
CA ALA A 651 -4.06 21.91 -27.03
C ALA A 651 -3.81 20.79 -26.02
N LEU A 652 -3.65 21.18 -24.75
CA LEU A 652 -3.49 20.23 -23.67
C LEU A 652 -4.86 19.60 -23.33
N LYS A 653 -4.91 18.27 -23.24
CA LYS A 653 -6.06 17.53 -22.73
C LYS A 653 -6.16 17.77 -21.22
N ARG A 654 -6.88 18.82 -20.80
CA ARG A 654 -7.00 19.21 -19.39
C ARG A 654 -7.53 18.08 -18.51
N ASP A 655 -8.47 17.28 -19.01
CA ASP A 655 -9.01 16.12 -18.30
C ASP A 655 -8.00 14.97 -18.13
N ALA A 656 -7.05 14.83 -19.06
CA ALA A 656 -5.97 13.85 -18.93
C ALA A 656 -4.95 14.32 -17.88
N VAL A 657 -4.58 15.60 -17.92
CA VAL A 657 -3.64 16.20 -16.97
C VAL A 657 -4.19 16.18 -15.54
N ALA A 658 -5.47 16.46 -15.36
CA ALA A 658 -6.13 16.41 -14.05
C ALA A 658 -6.18 15.00 -13.44
N ARG A 659 -6.11 13.95 -14.27
CA ARG A 659 -6.13 12.55 -13.81
C ARG A 659 -4.74 11.95 -13.61
N PHE A 660 -3.72 12.49 -14.27
CA PHE A 660 -2.38 11.90 -14.17
C PHE A 660 -1.67 12.25 -12.86
N PRO A 661 -1.00 11.26 -12.24
CA PRO A 661 -0.13 11.50 -11.09
C PRO A 661 1.01 12.46 -11.44
N VAL A 662 1.43 13.26 -10.45
CA VAL A 662 2.56 14.20 -10.59
C VAL A 662 3.84 13.56 -11.16
N PRO A 663 4.26 12.33 -10.76
CA PRO A 663 5.41 11.67 -11.39
C PRO A 663 5.26 11.46 -12.90
N ILE A 664 4.07 11.10 -13.37
CA ILE A 664 3.79 10.92 -14.80
C ILE A 664 3.82 12.27 -15.52
N LEU A 665 3.22 13.31 -14.91
CA LEU A 665 3.25 14.67 -15.45
C LEU A 665 4.69 15.20 -15.59
N ASN A 666 5.57 14.92 -14.63
CA ASN A 666 6.99 15.28 -14.72
C ASN A 666 7.70 14.54 -15.85
N LEU A 667 7.36 13.27 -16.11
CA LEU A 667 7.87 12.54 -17.27
C LEU A 667 7.28 13.06 -18.59
N CYS A 668 6.03 13.54 -18.62
CA CYS A 668 5.47 14.24 -19.78
C CYS A 668 6.23 15.54 -20.10
N ILE A 669 6.63 16.31 -19.07
CA ILE A 669 7.50 17.49 -19.24
C ILE A 669 8.82 17.08 -19.90
N GLN A 670 9.46 16.03 -19.40
CA GLN A 670 10.72 15.52 -19.98
C GLN A 670 10.53 15.02 -21.42
N ALA A 671 9.44 14.31 -21.71
CA ALA A 671 9.12 13.85 -23.06
C ALA A 671 8.95 15.02 -24.03
N LEU A 672 8.26 16.09 -23.62
CA LEU A 672 8.12 17.32 -24.42
C LEU A 672 9.48 17.99 -24.68
N LEU A 673 10.37 18.02 -23.68
CA LEU A 673 11.74 18.51 -23.85
C LEU A 673 12.56 17.65 -24.82
N ILE A 674 12.42 16.32 -24.76
CA ILE A 674 13.10 15.38 -25.68
C ILE A 674 12.63 15.59 -27.12
N LEU A 675 11.32 15.71 -27.34
CA LEU A 675 10.74 15.99 -28.67
C LEU A 675 11.22 17.35 -29.23
N CYS A 676 11.46 18.30 -28.33
CA CYS A 676 11.99 19.63 -28.64
C CYS A 676 13.51 19.72 -28.39
N HIS A 677 14.28 18.66 -28.62
CA HIS A 677 15.73 18.70 -28.42
C HIS A 677 16.42 19.69 -29.39
N ASN A 678 16.07 19.59 -30.67
CA ASN A 678 16.74 20.30 -31.77
C ASN A 678 16.31 21.77 -31.83
N GLU A 679 17.22 22.68 -31.46
CA GLU A 679 16.99 24.12 -31.52
C GLU A 679 17.24 24.67 -32.94
N PRO A 680 16.37 25.56 -33.45
CA PRO A 680 16.57 26.21 -34.74
C PRO A 680 17.65 27.30 -34.64
N GLY A 681 18.45 27.45 -35.71
CA GLY A 681 19.47 28.48 -35.82
C GLY A 681 20.85 28.09 -35.27
N ASP A 682 21.85 28.88 -35.61
CA ASP A 682 23.23 28.67 -35.15
C ASP A 682 23.41 29.25 -33.74
N LEU A 683 23.71 28.38 -32.77
CA LEU A 683 23.86 28.73 -31.36
C LEU A 683 25.05 29.67 -31.11
N GLU A 684 26.09 29.58 -31.93
CA GLU A 684 27.28 30.45 -31.86
C GLU A 684 27.01 31.85 -32.45
N ARG A 685 25.91 32.00 -33.19
CA ARG A 685 25.49 33.26 -33.82
C ARG A 685 24.15 33.77 -33.29
N ASP A 686 23.92 33.59 -31.99
CA ASP A 686 22.72 34.09 -31.31
C ASP A 686 21.40 33.58 -31.94
N GLY A 687 21.39 32.32 -32.39
CA GLY A 687 20.22 31.69 -33.00
C GLY A 687 19.88 32.18 -34.40
N LYS A 688 20.79 32.89 -35.09
CA LYS A 688 20.55 33.31 -36.48
C LYS A 688 20.42 32.11 -37.41
N LEU A 689 19.41 32.14 -38.28
CA LEU A 689 19.30 31.17 -39.38
C LEU A 689 20.47 31.39 -40.35
N VAL A 690 21.25 30.33 -40.62
CA VAL A 690 22.28 30.37 -41.65
C VAL A 690 21.60 30.41 -43.00
N THR A 691 21.46 31.61 -43.57
CA THR A 691 21.00 31.76 -44.94
C THR A 691 22.18 31.49 -45.88
N SER A 692 22.35 30.25 -46.35
CA SER A 692 23.03 30.05 -47.63
C SER A 692 22.13 30.66 -48.70
N SER A 693 22.72 31.36 -49.67
CA SER A 693 22.02 32.20 -50.65
C SER A 693 21.04 31.47 -51.60
N ASP A 694 20.73 30.20 -51.39
CA ASP A 694 19.81 29.39 -52.21
C ASP A 694 19.05 28.36 -51.34
N LEU A 695 18.34 28.80 -50.30
CA LEU A 695 17.37 27.96 -49.57
C LEU A 695 15.95 28.40 -49.96
N ASP A 696 15.22 27.53 -50.66
CA ASP A 696 13.85 27.74 -51.12
C ASP A 696 12.97 28.38 -50.04
N ALA A 697 12.16 29.38 -50.38
CA ALA A 697 11.23 30.03 -49.45
C ALA A 697 10.31 29.04 -48.69
N HIS A 698 10.06 27.87 -49.26
CA HIS A 698 9.37 26.74 -48.64
C HIS A 698 10.13 26.13 -47.44
N SER A 699 11.46 26.05 -47.50
CA SER A 699 12.33 25.58 -46.42
C SER A 699 12.32 26.55 -45.23
N LEU A 700 12.30 27.86 -45.49
CA LEU A 700 12.17 28.88 -44.45
C LEU A 700 10.80 28.82 -43.77
N ALA A 701 9.71 28.76 -44.55
CA ALA A 701 8.35 28.66 -44.00
C ALA A 701 8.14 27.36 -43.20
N GLY A 702 8.74 26.25 -43.63
CA GLY A 702 8.75 24.98 -42.90
C GLY A 702 9.48 25.11 -41.55
N THR A 703 10.65 25.76 -41.54
CA THR A 703 11.42 26.02 -40.31
C THR A 703 10.67 26.93 -39.34
N GLN A 704 10.02 27.98 -39.83
CA GLN A 704 9.19 28.89 -39.04
C GLN A 704 7.98 28.17 -38.41
N THR A 705 7.29 27.36 -39.21
CA THR A 705 6.13 26.58 -38.75
C THR A 705 6.55 25.59 -37.66
N LYS A 706 7.66 24.87 -37.87
CA LYS A 706 8.21 23.93 -36.90
C LYS A 706 8.62 24.61 -35.59
N ALA A 707 9.30 25.75 -35.66
CA ALA A 707 9.69 26.52 -34.48
C ALA A 707 8.47 26.95 -33.64
N LEU A 708 7.38 27.39 -34.28
CA LEU A 708 6.14 27.75 -33.58
C LEU A 708 5.42 26.53 -32.98
N GLU A 709 5.40 25.40 -33.68
CA GLU A 709 4.84 24.15 -33.18
C GLU A 709 5.64 23.61 -31.98
N ASP A 710 6.96 23.66 -32.02
CA ASP A 710 7.83 23.28 -30.90
C ASP A 710 7.69 24.27 -29.74
N SER A 711 7.56 25.57 -30.02
CA SER A 711 7.27 26.58 -29.00
C SER A 711 5.92 26.32 -28.30
N ARG A 712 4.90 25.82 -29.02
CA ARG A 712 3.65 25.38 -28.39
C ARG A 712 3.82 24.15 -27.51
N LYS A 713 4.62 23.15 -27.93
CA LYS A 713 4.95 21.98 -27.09
C LYS A 713 5.59 22.41 -25.77
N ILE A 714 6.51 23.37 -25.83
CA ILE A 714 7.12 23.97 -24.63
C ILE A 714 6.10 24.73 -23.78
N ALA A 715 5.20 25.52 -24.38
CA ALA A 715 4.13 26.19 -23.64
C ALA A 715 3.20 25.21 -22.91
N MET A 716 2.85 24.07 -23.54
CA MET A 716 2.09 23.01 -22.89
C MET A 716 2.86 22.37 -21.73
N ALA A 717 4.17 22.16 -21.88
CA ALA A 717 5.02 21.68 -20.79
C ALA A 717 5.04 22.65 -19.60
N ILE A 718 5.02 23.97 -19.88
CA ILE A 718 4.95 25.01 -18.85
C ILE A 718 3.59 24.97 -18.14
N GLU A 719 2.49 24.82 -18.88
CA GLU A 719 1.15 24.63 -18.28
C GLU A 719 1.14 23.43 -17.31
N ILE A 720 1.76 22.30 -17.69
CA ILE A 720 1.90 21.12 -16.82
C ILE A 720 2.82 21.43 -15.62
N ALA A 721 3.95 22.11 -15.82
CA ALA A 721 4.89 22.45 -14.76
C ALA A 721 4.29 23.41 -13.72
N CYS A 722 3.46 24.36 -14.16
CA CYS A 722 2.67 25.22 -13.27
C CYS A 722 1.65 24.41 -12.48
N ALA A 723 0.98 23.43 -13.11
CA ALA A 723 0.03 22.56 -12.42
C ALA A 723 0.69 21.64 -11.38
N THR A 724 1.98 21.30 -11.55
CA THR A 724 2.75 20.47 -10.61
C THR A 724 3.63 21.26 -9.62
N ASP A 725 3.59 22.60 -9.66
CA ASP A 725 4.48 23.51 -8.91
C ASP A 725 5.99 23.18 -9.08
N ASN A 726 6.38 22.77 -10.29
CA ASN A 726 7.77 22.45 -10.61
C ASN A 726 8.53 23.68 -11.12
N GLN A 727 9.02 24.49 -10.18
CA GLN A 727 9.64 25.79 -10.46
C GLN A 727 10.90 25.69 -11.34
N GLU A 728 11.72 24.65 -11.14
CA GLU A 728 12.92 24.39 -11.94
C GLU A 728 12.55 24.09 -13.41
N ALA A 729 11.52 23.27 -13.62
CA ALA A 729 11.04 22.97 -14.97
C ALA A 729 10.51 24.22 -15.66
N ILE A 730 9.78 25.10 -14.96
CA ILE A 730 9.27 26.37 -15.52
C ILE A 730 10.43 27.22 -16.07
N HIS A 731 11.51 27.37 -15.31
CA HIS A 731 12.68 28.15 -15.73
C HIS A 731 13.35 27.58 -16.99
N VAL A 732 13.69 26.29 -16.96
CA VAL A 732 14.33 25.59 -18.10
C VAL A 732 13.46 25.67 -19.35
N LEU A 733 12.15 25.47 -19.21
CA LEU A 733 11.20 25.52 -20.32
C LEU A 733 11.05 26.93 -20.89
N CYS A 734 10.98 27.97 -20.05
CA CYS A 734 10.88 29.35 -20.54
C CYS A 734 12.11 29.74 -21.34
N PHE A 735 13.31 29.36 -20.88
CA PHE A 735 14.56 29.61 -21.60
C PHE A 735 14.61 28.85 -22.93
N LYS A 736 14.28 27.55 -22.91
CA LYS A 736 14.17 26.70 -24.12
C LYS A 736 13.17 27.29 -25.12
N GLY A 737 12.00 27.72 -24.64
CA GLY A 737 10.93 28.34 -25.43
C GLY A 737 11.37 29.65 -26.09
N TYR A 738 12.10 30.50 -25.38
CA TYR A 738 12.67 31.73 -25.93
C TYR A 738 13.69 31.44 -27.05
N ARG A 739 14.56 30.44 -26.87
CA ARG A 739 15.54 30.03 -27.89
C ARG A 739 14.89 29.55 -29.19
N PHE A 740 13.74 28.88 -29.12
CA PHE A 740 12.96 28.54 -30.32
C PHE A 740 12.43 29.75 -31.09
N LEU A 741 12.14 30.85 -30.39
CA LEU A 741 11.61 32.08 -31.00
C LEU A 741 12.72 33.02 -31.49
N LEU A 742 13.93 32.89 -30.97
CA LEU A 742 15.06 33.76 -31.28
C LEU A 742 15.37 33.90 -32.78
N PRO A 743 15.34 32.84 -33.61
CA PRO A 743 15.55 32.98 -35.04
C PRO A 743 14.44 33.77 -35.74
N LEU A 744 13.21 33.72 -35.20
CA LEU A 744 12.05 34.45 -35.73
C LEU A 744 12.13 35.94 -35.40
N LEU A 745 12.65 36.29 -34.22
CA LEU A 745 12.85 37.66 -33.78
C LEU A 745 13.95 38.39 -34.57
N HIS A 746 14.89 37.65 -35.14
CA HIS A 746 15.97 38.18 -35.97
C HIS A 746 15.56 38.48 -37.42
N LEU A 747 14.39 38.02 -37.87
CA LEU A 747 13.92 38.26 -39.23
C LEU A 747 13.51 39.73 -39.42
N LYS A 748 14.00 40.36 -40.50
CA LYS A 748 13.63 41.73 -40.86
C LYS A 748 12.19 41.75 -41.38
N GLY A 749 11.29 42.32 -40.58
CA GLY A 749 9.86 42.38 -40.85
C GLY A 749 9.10 41.82 -39.65
N SER A 750 8.32 42.68 -39.00
CA SER A 750 7.60 42.47 -37.73
C SER A 750 6.92 41.10 -37.61
N CYS A 751 7.67 40.10 -37.12
CA CYS A 751 7.15 38.80 -36.67
C CYS A 751 6.50 38.90 -35.27
N ASP A 752 6.28 40.13 -34.80
CA ASP A 752 5.82 40.47 -33.46
C ASP A 752 4.46 39.81 -33.16
N GLY A 753 3.50 39.87 -34.09
CA GLY A 753 2.15 39.33 -33.87
C GLY A 753 2.10 37.80 -33.73
N ILE A 754 2.98 37.06 -34.42
CA ILE A 754 2.96 35.59 -34.45
C ILE A 754 3.68 35.00 -33.24
N THR A 755 4.73 35.68 -32.76
CA THR A 755 5.53 35.27 -31.59
C THR A 755 4.98 35.81 -30.27
N PHE A 756 4.16 36.87 -30.30
CA PHE A 756 3.61 37.54 -29.11
C PHE A 756 2.94 36.59 -28.13
N ALA A 757 2.07 35.69 -28.61
CA ALA A 757 1.34 34.76 -27.75
C ALA A 757 2.27 33.84 -26.95
N ALA A 758 3.32 33.33 -27.59
CA ALA A 758 4.31 32.48 -26.95
C ALA A 758 5.15 33.27 -25.92
N LEU A 759 5.62 34.47 -26.29
CA LEU A 759 6.40 35.34 -25.40
C LEU A 759 5.61 35.78 -24.17
N VAL A 760 4.32 36.13 -24.33
CA VAL A 760 3.44 36.48 -23.20
C VAL A 760 3.24 35.28 -22.28
N THR A 761 3.06 34.09 -22.83
CA THR A 761 2.91 32.86 -22.05
C THR A 761 4.16 32.59 -21.19
N PHE A 762 5.35 32.68 -21.79
CA PHE A 762 6.62 32.48 -21.06
C PHE A 762 6.86 33.57 -20.02
N TYR A 763 6.56 34.82 -20.36
CA TYR A 763 6.65 35.94 -19.43
C TYR A 763 5.73 35.75 -18.22
N GLN A 764 4.47 35.38 -18.43
CA GLN A 764 3.52 35.11 -17.35
C GLN A 764 3.96 33.93 -16.48
N ALA A 765 4.48 32.86 -17.09
CA ALA A 765 4.97 31.70 -16.35
C ALA A 765 6.15 32.03 -15.43
N LEU A 766 7.09 32.88 -15.87
CA LEU A 766 8.20 33.34 -15.02
C LEU A 766 7.72 34.15 -13.79
N HIS A 767 6.58 34.83 -13.89
CA HIS A 767 5.99 35.58 -12.77
C HIS A 767 5.28 34.69 -11.75
N VAL A 768 5.04 33.41 -12.06
CA VAL A 768 4.55 32.42 -11.09
C VAL A 768 5.65 32.08 -10.07
N ILE A 769 6.92 32.20 -10.46
CA ILE A 769 8.05 31.97 -9.55
C ILE A 769 8.21 33.20 -8.64
N PRO A 770 8.21 33.03 -7.30
CA PRO A 770 8.47 34.14 -6.38
C PRO A 770 9.81 34.82 -6.68
N SER A 771 9.85 36.16 -6.67
CA SER A 771 11.04 36.96 -6.98
C SER A 771 12.24 36.66 -6.09
N GLU A 772 11.99 36.16 -4.88
CA GLU A 772 13.01 35.69 -3.92
C GLU A 772 13.80 34.48 -4.43
N LYS A 773 13.18 33.66 -5.27
CA LYS A 773 13.74 32.42 -5.82
C LYS A 773 14.31 32.58 -7.22
N TRP A 774 14.27 33.79 -7.79
CA TRP A 774 14.86 34.05 -9.10
C TRP A 774 16.38 33.91 -9.04
N ASP A 775 16.97 33.33 -10.08
CA ASP A 775 18.42 33.34 -10.26
C ASP A 775 18.94 34.77 -10.53
N VAL A 776 20.26 34.92 -10.49
CA VAL A 776 20.91 36.23 -10.67
C VAL A 776 20.63 36.79 -12.06
N GLU A 777 20.58 35.92 -13.08
CA GLU A 777 20.34 36.30 -14.47
C GLU A 777 18.92 36.81 -14.69
N THR A 778 17.89 36.11 -14.22
CA THR A 778 16.47 36.55 -14.33
C THR A 778 16.24 37.85 -13.58
N ARG A 779 16.86 38.02 -12.39
CA ARG A 779 16.84 39.30 -11.65
C ARG A 779 17.49 40.43 -12.44
N SER A 780 18.64 40.17 -13.09
CA SER A 780 19.33 41.18 -13.89
C SER A 780 18.53 41.62 -15.14
N ILE A 781 17.86 40.67 -15.79
CA ILE A 781 17.02 40.91 -16.99
C ILE A 781 15.78 41.72 -16.60
N CYS A 782 15.16 41.41 -15.46
CA CYS A 782 14.00 42.17 -14.97
C CYS A 782 14.41 43.59 -14.51
N ALA A 783 15.54 43.75 -13.81
CA ALA A 783 16.02 45.06 -13.39
C ALA A 783 16.31 46.02 -14.57
N ARG A 784 16.73 45.49 -15.73
CA ARG A 784 16.94 46.29 -16.95
C ARG A 784 15.65 46.91 -17.53
N LYS A 785 14.47 46.31 -17.29
CA LYS A 785 13.16 46.86 -17.71
C LYS A 785 12.72 48.06 -16.87
N ASP A 786 13.08 48.09 -15.59
CA ASP A 786 12.73 49.22 -14.72
C ASP A 786 13.58 50.46 -15.04
N THR A 787 14.85 50.27 -15.38
CA THR A 787 15.71 51.37 -15.87
C THR A 787 15.26 51.96 -17.20
N THR A 788 14.65 51.17 -18.10
CA THR A 788 14.12 51.69 -19.38
C THR A 788 12.81 52.46 -19.18
N LYS A 789 11.96 52.04 -18.25
CA LYS A 789 10.76 52.83 -17.86
C LYS A 789 11.13 54.17 -17.20
N GLU A 790 12.21 54.22 -16.41
CA GLU A 790 12.73 55.47 -15.86
C GLU A 790 13.35 56.36 -16.94
N GLN A 791 14.10 55.81 -17.90
CA GLN A 791 14.65 56.58 -19.02
C GLN A 791 13.57 57.17 -19.95
N ILE A 792 12.46 56.45 -20.18
CA ILE A 792 11.32 56.95 -20.99
C ILE A 792 10.54 58.05 -20.24
N LYS A 793 10.48 58.02 -18.90
CA LYS A 793 9.91 59.12 -18.10
C LYS A 793 10.78 60.38 -18.10
N LEU A 794 12.08 60.25 -18.33
CA LEU A 794 13.05 61.36 -18.26
C LEU A 794 13.25 62.10 -19.61
N ASN A 795 12.74 61.59 -20.73
CA ASN A 795 12.82 62.28 -22.03
C ASN A 795 11.54 62.06 -22.87
N PRO A 796 10.58 63.00 -22.83
CA PRO A 796 9.33 62.91 -23.61
C PRO A 796 9.51 63.19 -25.11
N THR A 797 10.72 63.55 -25.56
CA THR A 797 10.99 64.09 -26.91
C THR A 797 11.43 63.04 -27.93
N VAL A 798 11.39 61.75 -27.58
CA VAL A 798 11.67 60.66 -28.53
C VAL A 798 10.36 59.91 -28.78
N LEU A 799 9.50 60.52 -29.60
CA LEU A 799 8.36 59.90 -30.26
C LEU A 799 8.43 60.22 -31.75
#